data_AF-G3PXK5-F1
#
_entry.id   AF-G3PXK5-F1
#
_cell.length_a   1.000
_cell.length_b   1.000
_cell.length_c   1.000
_cell.angle_alpha   90.00
_cell.angle_beta   90.00
_cell.angle_gamma   90.00
#
_symmetry.space_group_name_H-M   'P 1'
#
loop_
_entity.id
_entity.type
_entity.pdbx_description
1 polymer ?
#
loop_
_entity_poly.entity_id
_entity_poly.type
_entity_poly.pdbx_seq_one_letter_code
_entity_poly.pdbx_strand_id
1 'polypeptide(L)'
;MDSNIMETVEEFMASALAQWVQLFEKMLEREDSGPLYSQYMRLTDGIFLNEIMRIIDPNPKVEQLYDSETDDRMSKVQNFSILNRHIRAFYQEDLQQLILMPLPNVAILGQDPITEAAVEELRRLLLLLLGCAVQCEEKEAFIQQIQSLDIETQAAIASCIQQVTQDPRAVLPLRWEELAEVEGADFQLVFTSMTKQIQNLLAQRDTHLERIAELCREREARPDSPTSPQGGHGKEAPRGLVLQLADSKATLRRLKQQEDKGDQLLDYNLEIQTMEDQLKKLHKENRSLQGEVRGMRALRDELDCARERAARGEQLQTELQSCKHRLRSLELTRTQLKEQQQLCAALQETKVLLEEQLADARARCTSLRELERDNILLRHRIMDVEGERDIERQRVDELLEMNMSLEADFRHNNAPVHAVHGRFLQSELNSDEEMMDLIGEKPLSVEVGEASTLMLLGAEQENAELRRQLEELQAQQEVGVQGLDGGLTIGRNVQYLMVSSRLGKIHLREFLMKNTSGATFQLQADSPEDKDELACLKTEHENALRELQNVKNETATLKQRLEQLLTKPQQIEEKRKVEGEKKPNFIVTQREAGVGEEIVHVEGENEERCDEEIESKRRGEAEGGQIEKEAHEEAEQQAMVAQDLRSKLGEQSKKTWGAEQRLVVLEAELQRLKKAAESLGDARRQIEVLQSEGLASEEELCRLRSQAELHRMQTTVIATLEGERAALERDRDALRSATDALRTAHRKSDQLELSCQTLRAELERQGRSLETSRRREDELEAELREAAVEAESLARARDQALMEVSRLEQEKELCQSAHESLRKEGRQREREAARLRQQLDSTTLALEHSNQRARALDAEHRRVHQQLSESKELCTRLQDLEKEFSTRLTSMEEGKQQLQEQDLSNEREKSLKLSTEVECLCQKLQKADAELKTTTGSLSQSQERIESLCQSLKKKKLQNDTEIKSRKSKRAGEKK
;
A
#
# COMPACT_ATOMS: atom_id res chain seq x y z
N MET A 1 1.38 -57.25 -41.44
CA MET A 1 1.86 -56.19 -40.53
C MET A 1 3.00 -55.52 -41.25
N ASP A 2 3.04 -54.19 -41.26
CA ASP A 2 4.13 -53.46 -41.91
C ASP A 2 5.35 -53.46 -40.99
N SER A 3 6.55 -53.68 -41.55
CA SER A 3 7.78 -53.90 -40.77
C SER A 3 8.05 -52.76 -39.78
N ASN A 4 7.76 -51.53 -40.19
CA ASN A 4 7.92 -50.30 -39.40
C ASN A 4 7.06 -50.28 -38.12
N ILE A 5 5.93 -50.98 -38.07
CA ILE A 5 5.05 -51.01 -36.89
C ILE A 5 5.45 -52.15 -35.93
N MET A 6 6.03 -53.23 -36.46
CA MET A 6 6.64 -54.26 -35.62
C MET A 6 7.87 -53.70 -34.90
N GLU A 7 8.67 -52.88 -35.61
CA GLU A 7 9.82 -52.15 -35.07
C GLU A 7 9.44 -51.16 -33.95
N THR A 8 8.36 -50.37 -34.10
CA THR A 8 7.91 -49.47 -33.01
C THR A 8 7.29 -50.20 -31.81
N VAL A 9 6.65 -51.37 -32.02
CA VAL A 9 6.19 -52.23 -30.92
C VAL A 9 7.38 -52.88 -30.20
N GLU A 10 8.41 -53.32 -30.93
CA GLU A 10 9.64 -53.86 -30.33
C GLU A 10 10.42 -52.78 -29.54
N GLU A 11 10.54 -51.56 -30.06
CA GLU A 11 11.12 -50.41 -29.35
C GLU A 11 10.30 -50.05 -28.09
N PHE A 12 8.96 -50.05 -28.19
CA PHE A 12 8.10 -49.80 -27.04
C PHE A 12 8.23 -50.88 -25.96
N MET A 13 8.23 -52.16 -26.33
CA MET A 13 8.35 -53.27 -25.38
C MET A 13 9.75 -53.35 -24.76
N ALA A 14 10.79 -52.86 -25.44
CA ALA A 14 12.12 -52.67 -24.87
C ALA A 14 12.20 -51.47 -23.90
N SER A 15 11.24 -50.54 -23.94
CA SER A 15 11.27 -49.33 -23.13
C SER A 15 11.01 -49.59 -21.64
N ALA A 16 11.59 -48.74 -20.78
CA ALA A 16 11.62 -48.96 -19.34
C ALA A 16 10.24 -49.02 -18.66
N LEU A 17 9.22 -48.37 -19.23
CA LEU A 17 7.83 -48.47 -18.75
C LEU A 17 7.21 -49.84 -19.05
N ALA A 18 7.49 -50.44 -20.21
CA ALA A 18 7.00 -51.78 -20.54
C ALA A 18 7.70 -52.85 -19.69
N GLN A 19 9.02 -52.74 -19.52
CA GLN A 19 9.81 -53.62 -18.62
C GLN A 19 9.32 -53.54 -17.17
N TRP A 20 8.96 -52.34 -16.68
CA TRP A 20 8.36 -52.18 -15.34
C TRP A 20 7.01 -52.90 -15.21
N VAL A 21 6.11 -52.75 -16.18
CA VAL A 21 4.80 -53.43 -16.16
C VAL A 21 4.93 -54.96 -16.19
N GLN A 22 5.93 -55.50 -16.91
CA GLN A 22 6.19 -56.94 -16.94
C GLN A 22 6.53 -57.54 -15.57
N LEU A 23 6.97 -56.74 -14.58
CA LEU A 23 7.19 -57.24 -13.21
C LEU A 23 5.91 -57.77 -12.56
N PHE A 24 4.74 -57.22 -12.94
CA PHE A 24 3.44 -57.65 -12.42
C PHE A 24 2.98 -59.01 -12.98
N GLU A 25 3.54 -59.50 -14.08
CA GLU A 25 3.20 -60.84 -14.61
C GLU A 25 3.55 -61.95 -13.59
N LYS A 26 4.62 -61.75 -12.82
CA LYS A 26 5.05 -62.64 -11.73
C LYS A 26 4.16 -62.52 -10.48
N MET A 27 3.56 -61.35 -10.24
CA MET A 27 2.65 -61.09 -9.12
C MET A 27 1.24 -61.66 -9.36
N LEU A 28 0.85 -61.80 -10.64
CA LEU A 28 -0.46 -62.30 -11.06
C LEU A 28 -0.45 -63.78 -11.50
N GLU A 29 0.61 -64.54 -11.14
CA GLU A 29 0.76 -65.98 -11.35
C GLU A 29 0.55 -66.49 -12.80
N ARG A 30 0.84 -65.66 -13.82
CA ARG A 30 0.65 -66.02 -15.26
C ARG A 30 1.97 -66.39 -15.93
N GLU A 31 2.30 -67.68 -15.96
CA GLU A 31 3.48 -68.26 -16.66
C GLU A 31 3.32 -68.33 -18.21
N ASP A 32 3.05 -67.21 -18.87
CA ASP A 32 2.99 -67.12 -20.34
C ASP A 32 4.16 -66.32 -20.92
N SER A 33 5.32 -66.97 -21.10
CA SER A 33 6.46 -66.41 -21.84
C SER A 33 6.22 -66.44 -23.36
N GLY A 34 5.15 -65.79 -23.80
CA GLY A 34 4.78 -65.65 -25.21
C GLY A 34 5.72 -64.71 -25.99
N PRO A 35 5.57 -64.62 -27.32
CA PRO A 35 6.32 -63.65 -28.13
C PRO A 35 5.96 -62.22 -27.72
N LEU A 36 6.89 -61.27 -27.88
CA LEU A 36 6.73 -59.84 -27.51
C LEU A 36 5.41 -59.22 -27.98
N TYR A 37 4.97 -59.55 -29.21
CA TYR A 37 3.69 -59.11 -29.76
C TYR A 37 2.48 -59.56 -28.92
N SER A 38 2.51 -60.77 -28.34
CA SER A 38 1.44 -61.27 -27.46
C SER A 38 1.41 -60.53 -26.11
N GLN A 39 2.59 -60.17 -25.58
CA GLN A 39 2.69 -59.35 -24.38
C GLN A 39 2.18 -57.93 -24.65
N TYR A 40 2.55 -57.33 -25.79
CA TYR A 40 2.02 -56.04 -26.22
C TYR A 40 0.50 -56.05 -26.35
N MET A 41 -0.09 -57.01 -27.07
CA MET A 41 -1.55 -57.06 -27.27
C MET A 41 -2.32 -57.19 -25.95
N ARG A 42 -1.76 -57.85 -24.92
CA ARG A 42 -2.32 -57.93 -23.55
C ARG A 42 -2.26 -56.61 -22.77
N LEU A 43 -1.41 -55.65 -23.16
CA LEU A 43 -1.50 -54.27 -22.67
C LEU A 43 -2.65 -53.50 -23.35
N THR A 44 -3.09 -53.96 -24.52
CA THR A 44 -4.05 -53.25 -25.40
C THR A 44 -5.51 -53.66 -25.22
N ASP A 45 -5.80 -54.68 -24.40
CA ASP A 45 -7.18 -55.04 -24.00
C ASP A 45 -7.73 -54.18 -22.84
N GLY A 46 -6.82 -53.51 -22.11
CA GLY A 46 -7.09 -52.72 -20.92
C GLY A 46 -7.39 -53.54 -19.66
N ILE A 47 -7.64 -54.84 -19.77
CA ILE A 47 -7.97 -55.74 -18.65
C ILE A 47 -6.76 -55.87 -17.71
N PHE A 48 -5.59 -56.24 -18.25
CA PHE A 48 -4.38 -56.45 -17.44
C PHE A 48 -3.92 -55.17 -16.71
N LEU A 49 -4.10 -54.00 -17.32
CA LEU A 49 -3.77 -52.72 -16.68
C LEU A 49 -4.78 -52.32 -15.59
N ASN A 50 -6.06 -52.70 -15.72
CA ASN A 50 -7.03 -52.60 -14.63
C ASN A 50 -6.72 -53.59 -13.49
N GLU A 51 -6.23 -54.81 -13.78
CA GLU A 51 -5.76 -55.75 -12.76
C GLU A 51 -4.59 -55.14 -11.96
N ILE A 52 -3.61 -54.53 -12.64
CA ILE A 52 -2.49 -53.83 -11.98
C ILE A 52 -2.97 -52.64 -11.13
N MET A 53 -3.87 -51.81 -11.65
CA MET A 53 -4.41 -50.68 -10.88
C MET A 53 -5.16 -51.13 -9.61
N ARG A 54 -5.78 -52.32 -9.63
CA ARG A 54 -6.43 -52.95 -8.46
C ARG A 54 -5.46 -53.55 -7.43
N ILE A 55 -4.19 -53.73 -7.81
CA ILE A 55 -3.11 -54.08 -6.88
C ILE A 55 -2.52 -52.81 -6.25
N ILE A 56 -2.43 -51.71 -7.02
CA ILE A 56 -1.93 -50.41 -6.56
C ILE A 56 -2.93 -49.71 -5.62
N ASP A 57 -4.23 -49.78 -5.96
CA ASP A 57 -5.35 -49.34 -5.12
C ASP A 57 -6.36 -50.50 -4.98
N PRO A 58 -6.42 -51.16 -3.82
CA PRO A 58 -7.41 -52.21 -3.54
C PRO A 58 -8.86 -51.72 -3.30
N ASN A 59 -9.12 -50.41 -3.25
CA ASN A 59 -10.39 -49.82 -2.81
C ASN A 59 -11.20 -49.00 -3.86
N PRO A 60 -11.16 -49.28 -5.18
CA PRO A 60 -12.02 -48.57 -6.13
C PRO A 60 -13.50 -48.89 -5.92
N LYS A 61 -14.34 -47.97 -6.40
CA LYS A 61 -15.74 -48.24 -6.74
C LYS A 61 -15.73 -49.30 -7.86
N VAL A 62 -15.84 -50.59 -7.53
CA VAL A 62 -15.53 -51.71 -8.44
C VAL A 62 -16.47 -51.77 -9.65
N GLU A 63 -16.09 -51.12 -10.74
CA GLU A 63 -16.72 -51.26 -12.05
C GLU A 63 -16.38 -52.63 -12.66
N GLN A 64 -17.35 -53.26 -13.34
CA GLN A 64 -17.15 -54.54 -14.03
C GLN A 64 -16.33 -54.32 -15.30
N LEU A 65 -15.27 -55.13 -15.48
CA LEU A 65 -14.49 -55.15 -16.73
C LEU A 65 -15.22 -55.94 -17.81
N TYR A 66 -15.04 -55.53 -19.05
CA TYR A 66 -15.65 -56.14 -20.23
C TYR A 66 -14.63 -57.08 -20.89
N ASP A 67 -14.74 -58.36 -20.54
CA ASP A 67 -14.06 -59.45 -21.23
C ASP A 67 -14.96 -59.97 -22.38
N SER A 68 -14.33 -60.32 -23.50
CA SER A 68 -15.01 -60.67 -24.75
C SER A 68 -14.12 -61.60 -25.57
N GLU A 69 -14.61 -62.82 -25.85
CA GLU A 69 -13.93 -63.83 -26.70
C GLU A 69 -13.68 -63.34 -28.14
N THR A 70 -14.38 -62.28 -28.56
CA THR A 70 -14.19 -61.56 -29.82
C THR A 70 -13.44 -60.25 -29.59
N ASP A 71 -12.52 -59.87 -30.50
CA ASP A 71 -11.70 -58.65 -30.43
C ASP A 71 -12.53 -57.36 -30.65
N ASP A 72 -13.38 -57.03 -29.67
CA ASP A 72 -14.30 -55.90 -29.72
C ASP A 72 -13.63 -54.60 -29.27
N ARG A 73 -13.48 -53.70 -30.23
CA ARG A 73 -13.00 -52.31 -30.04
C ARG A 73 -13.80 -51.58 -28.97
N MET A 74 -15.12 -51.80 -28.87
CA MET A 74 -15.94 -51.11 -27.89
C MET A 74 -15.62 -51.56 -26.46
N SER A 75 -15.48 -52.85 -26.22
CA SER A 75 -15.05 -53.41 -24.93
C SER A 75 -13.68 -52.89 -24.50
N LYS A 76 -12.71 -52.79 -25.43
CA LYS A 76 -11.40 -52.15 -25.16
C LYS A 76 -11.53 -50.68 -24.74
N VAL A 77 -12.27 -49.86 -25.50
CA VAL A 77 -12.51 -48.45 -25.15
C VAL A 77 -13.19 -48.34 -23.77
N GLN A 78 -14.08 -49.26 -23.39
CA GLN A 78 -14.70 -49.29 -22.06
C GLN A 78 -13.69 -49.63 -20.97
N ASN A 79 -12.87 -50.68 -21.12
CA ASN A 79 -11.84 -51.05 -20.16
C ASN A 79 -10.82 -49.92 -19.93
N PHE A 80 -10.38 -49.23 -20.99
CA PHE A 80 -9.54 -48.04 -20.85
C PHE A 80 -10.26 -46.84 -20.22
N SER A 81 -11.57 -46.68 -20.44
CA SER A 81 -12.37 -45.62 -19.80
C SER A 81 -12.50 -45.83 -18.29
N ILE A 82 -12.66 -47.09 -17.85
CA ILE A 82 -12.65 -47.45 -16.42
C ILE A 82 -11.29 -47.11 -15.80
N LEU A 83 -10.19 -47.53 -16.43
CA LEU A 83 -8.84 -47.28 -15.94
C LEU A 83 -8.49 -45.78 -15.88
N ASN A 84 -8.82 -45.01 -16.92
CA ASN A 84 -8.62 -43.55 -16.92
C ASN A 84 -9.48 -42.81 -15.89
N ARG A 85 -10.61 -43.39 -15.45
CA ARG A 85 -11.41 -42.85 -14.36
C ARG A 85 -10.78 -43.20 -13.01
N HIS A 86 -10.33 -44.44 -12.84
CA HIS A 86 -9.67 -44.92 -11.62
C HIS A 86 -8.36 -44.17 -11.36
N ILE A 87 -7.45 -44.08 -12.33
CA ILE A 87 -6.19 -43.32 -12.22
C ILE A 87 -6.48 -41.85 -11.85
N ARG A 88 -7.43 -41.19 -12.52
CA ARG A 88 -7.77 -39.80 -12.26
C ARG A 88 -8.36 -39.60 -10.86
N ALA A 89 -9.24 -40.51 -10.42
CA ALA A 89 -9.78 -40.51 -9.07
C ALA A 89 -8.65 -40.69 -8.04
N PHE A 90 -7.73 -41.63 -8.24
CA PHE A 90 -6.62 -41.87 -7.33
C PHE A 90 -5.68 -40.65 -7.18
N TYR A 91 -5.32 -40.00 -8.29
CA TYR A 91 -4.55 -38.75 -8.23
C TYR A 91 -5.32 -37.63 -7.49
N GLN A 92 -6.64 -37.47 -7.73
CA GLN A 92 -7.41 -36.33 -7.22
C GLN A 92 -7.99 -36.52 -5.81
N GLU A 93 -8.51 -37.71 -5.49
CA GLU A 93 -9.16 -38.07 -4.22
C GLU A 93 -8.09 -38.48 -3.18
N ASP A 94 -7.15 -39.36 -3.52
CA ASP A 94 -6.19 -39.93 -2.55
C ASP A 94 -4.86 -39.15 -2.50
N LEU A 95 -4.19 -38.95 -3.64
CA LEU A 95 -2.91 -38.24 -3.68
C LEU A 95 -3.05 -36.72 -3.46
N GLN A 96 -4.24 -36.16 -3.68
CA GLN A 96 -4.50 -34.71 -3.69
C GLN A 96 -3.59 -33.98 -4.70
N GLN A 97 -3.66 -34.41 -5.97
CA GLN A 97 -2.89 -33.95 -7.12
C GLN A 97 -3.79 -33.79 -8.35
N LEU A 98 -3.40 -32.96 -9.32
CA LEU A 98 -4.11 -32.77 -10.60
C LEU A 98 -3.25 -33.10 -11.80
N ILE A 99 -3.74 -33.97 -12.68
CA ILE A 99 -3.09 -34.35 -13.93
C ILE A 99 -3.30 -33.22 -14.97
N LEU A 100 -2.31 -32.32 -15.07
CA LEU A 100 -2.34 -31.20 -16.03
C LEU A 100 -2.05 -31.64 -17.46
N MET A 101 -1.20 -32.66 -17.63
CA MET A 101 -0.97 -33.27 -18.94
C MET A 101 -2.28 -33.87 -19.51
N PRO A 102 -2.41 -34.03 -20.84
CA PRO A 102 -3.56 -34.70 -21.44
C PRO A 102 -3.68 -36.14 -20.94
N LEU A 103 -4.90 -36.53 -20.53
CA LEU A 103 -5.18 -37.94 -20.21
C LEU A 103 -5.07 -38.82 -21.47
N PRO A 104 -4.69 -40.12 -21.32
CA PRO A 104 -4.56 -41.05 -22.44
C PRO A 104 -5.84 -41.14 -23.28
N ASN A 105 -5.72 -41.02 -24.60
CA ASN A 105 -6.91 -41.03 -25.46
C ASN A 105 -7.46 -42.46 -25.68
N VAL A 106 -8.44 -42.84 -24.86
CA VAL A 106 -9.09 -44.16 -24.86
C VAL A 106 -9.68 -44.55 -26.22
N ALA A 107 -10.09 -43.58 -27.06
CA ALA A 107 -10.64 -43.86 -28.38
C ALA A 107 -9.54 -44.32 -29.35
N ILE A 108 -8.35 -43.73 -29.29
CA ILE A 108 -7.19 -44.14 -30.10
C ILE A 108 -6.75 -45.55 -29.66
N LEU A 109 -6.60 -45.76 -28.35
CA LEU A 109 -6.17 -47.04 -27.76
C LEU A 109 -7.08 -48.22 -28.14
N GLY A 110 -8.41 -48.03 -28.11
CA GLY A 110 -9.36 -49.11 -28.38
C GLY A 110 -9.75 -49.29 -29.85
N GLN A 111 -9.51 -48.31 -30.74
CA GLN A 111 -9.84 -48.44 -32.17
C GLN A 111 -8.81 -49.26 -32.96
N ASP A 112 -7.52 -48.93 -32.85
CA ASP A 112 -6.44 -49.67 -33.50
C ASP A 112 -5.15 -49.59 -32.68
N PRO A 113 -4.83 -50.63 -31.89
CA PRO A 113 -3.65 -50.65 -31.02
C PRO A 113 -2.33 -50.80 -31.80
N ILE A 114 -2.38 -51.06 -33.11
CA ILE A 114 -1.20 -51.28 -33.96
C ILE A 114 -0.88 -49.97 -34.71
N THR A 115 -0.87 -48.85 -33.97
CA THR A 115 -0.59 -47.50 -34.48
C THR A 115 0.38 -46.75 -33.57
N GLU A 116 1.26 -45.94 -34.16
CA GLU A 116 2.22 -45.08 -33.43
C GLU A 116 1.51 -44.18 -32.40
N ALA A 117 0.33 -43.66 -32.75
CA ALA A 117 -0.51 -42.90 -31.84
C ALA A 117 -1.01 -43.74 -30.64
N ALA A 118 -1.46 -44.97 -30.86
CA ALA A 118 -1.86 -45.85 -29.75
C ALA A 118 -0.67 -46.24 -28.85
N VAL A 119 0.51 -46.48 -29.43
CA VAL A 119 1.75 -46.73 -28.67
C VAL A 119 2.10 -45.54 -27.75
N GLU A 120 1.97 -44.30 -28.24
CA GLU A 120 2.23 -43.09 -27.44
C GLU A 120 1.15 -42.82 -26.37
N GLU A 121 -0.14 -43.03 -26.67
CA GLU A 121 -1.18 -42.94 -25.64
C GLU A 121 -1.02 -44.06 -24.59
N LEU A 122 -0.54 -45.25 -24.97
CA LEU A 122 -0.24 -46.34 -24.05
C LEU A 122 0.98 -46.01 -23.18
N ARG A 123 2.03 -45.42 -23.76
CA ARG A 123 3.21 -44.90 -23.03
C ARG A 123 2.80 -43.88 -21.97
N ARG A 124 1.85 -42.98 -22.25
CA ARG A 124 1.28 -42.05 -21.24
C ARG A 124 0.44 -42.76 -20.18
N LEU A 125 -0.34 -43.77 -20.55
CA LEU A 125 -1.13 -44.56 -19.62
C LEU A 125 -0.23 -45.30 -18.60
N LEU A 126 0.84 -45.94 -19.08
CA LEU A 126 1.83 -46.61 -18.22
C LEU A 126 2.60 -45.62 -17.33
N LEU A 127 2.94 -44.44 -17.85
CA LEU A 127 3.59 -43.36 -17.09
C LEU A 127 2.74 -42.89 -15.90
N LEU A 128 1.42 -42.69 -16.10
CA LEU A 128 0.51 -42.33 -15.02
C LEU A 128 0.29 -43.47 -14.03
N LEU A 129 0.20 -44.72 -14.51
CA LEU A 129 0.05 -45.92 -13.68
C LEU A 129 1.28 -46.16 -12.78
N LEU A 130 2.50 -45.94 -13.30
CA LEU A 130 3.74 -45.91 -12.52
C LEU A 130 3.69 -44.83 -11.43
N GLY A 131 3.19 -43.63 -11.77
CA GLY A 131 3.02 -42.55 -10.81
C GLY A 131 1.98 -42.81 -9.72
N CYS A 132 1.02 -43.72 -9.97
CA CYS A 132 0.16 -44.27 -8.91
C CYS A 132 0.96 -45.23 -8.02
N ALA A 133 1.64 -46.22 -8.63
CA ALA A 133 2.38 -47.26 -7.93
C ALA A 133 3.47 -46.72 -6.97
N VAL A 134 4.20 -45.67 -7.37
CA VAL A 134 5.26 -45.09 -6.53
C VAL A 134 4.76 -44.09 -5.48
N GLN A 135 3.46 -43.77 -5.47
CA GLN A 135 2.85 -42.82 -4.52
C GLN A 135 1.76 -43.45 -3.62
N CYS A 136 1.33 -44.68 -3.91
CA CYS A 136 0.37 -45.44 -3.09
C CYS A 136 0.89 -45.81 -1.70
N GLU A 137 0.02 -46.42 -0.87
CA GLU A 137 0.38 -46.82 0.50
C GLU A 137 1.48 -47.90 0.52
N GLU A 138 1.41 -48.92 -0.34
CA GLU A 138 2.41 -50.01 -0.42
C GLU A 138 3.60 -49.71 -1.35
N LYS A 139 3.87 -48.43 -1.66
CA LYS A 139 4.92 -48.00 -2.61
C LYS A 139 6.31 -48.59 -2.36
N GLU A 140 6.68 -48.93 -1.12
CA GLU A 140 7.99 -49.56 -0.85
C GLU A 140 8.14 -50.90 -1.55
N ALA A 141 7.05 -51.65 -1.78
CA ALA A 141 7.08 -52.92 -2.51
C ALA A 141 7.39 -52.69 -4.00
N PHE A 142 6.70 -51.73 -4.64
CA PHE A 142 6.94 -51.40 -6.05
C PHE A 142 8.31 -50.74 -6.28
N ILE A 143 8.78 -49.92 -5.33
CA ILE A 143 10.14 -49.34 -5.36
C ILE A 143 11.21 -50.44 -5.23
N GLN A 144 11.03 -51.42 -4.35
CA GLN A 144 11.94 -52.59 -4.25
C GLN A 144 11.94 -53.43 -5.54
N GLN A 145 10.79 -53.59 -6.20
CA GLN A 145 10.71 -54.24 -7.50
C GLN A 145 11.48 -53.47 -8.59
N ILE A 146 11.34 -52.14 -8.65
CA ILE A 146 12.12 -51.27 -9.55
C ILE A 146 13.63 -51.40 -9.27
N GLN A 147 14.03 -51.44 -7.99
CA GLN A 147 15.44 -51.65 -7.58
C GLN A 147 16.02 -53.03 -7.96
N SER A 148 15.20 -53.98 -8.43
CA SER A 148 15.66 -55.28 -8.94
C SER A 148 15.96 -55.31 -10.45
N LEU A 149 15.62 -54.25 -11.19
CA LEU A 149 15.95 -54.06 -12.61
C LEU A 149 17.42 -53.66 -12.78
N ASP A 150 17.91 -53.60 -14.03
CA ASP A 150 19.24 -53.08 -14.33
C ASP A 150 19.35 -51.55 -14.12
N ILE A 151 20.58 -51.03 -14.08
CA ILE A 151 20.86 -49.63 -13.73
C ILE A 151 20.38 -48.64 -14.81
N GLU A 152 20.37 -49.03 -16.09
CA GLU A 152 19.95 -48.15 -17.19
C GLU A 152 18.42 -48.01 -17.20
N THR A 153 17.72 -49.14 -17.04
CA THR A 153 16.25 -49.18 -16.85
C THR A 153 15.83 -48.47 -15.57
N GLN A 154 16.56 -48.62 -14.45
CA GLN A 154 16.30 -47.87 -13.21
C GLN A 154 16.43 -46.35 -13.42
N ALA A 155 17.46 -45.88 -14.14
CA ALA A 155 17.64 -44.45 -14.42
C ALA A 155 16.52 -43.88 -15.32
N ALA A 156 16.06 -44.67 -16.30
CA ALA A 156 14.93 -44.31 -17.14
C ALA A 156 13.60 -44.25 -16.35
N ILE A 157 13.32 -45.25 -15.50
CA ILE A 157 12.15 -45.24 -14.60
C ILE A 157 12.22 -44.07 -13.62
N ALA A 158 13.38 -43.76 -13.05
CA ALA A 158 13.55 -42.61 -12.16
C ALA A 158 13.23 -41.27 -12.88
N SER A 159 13.55 -41.17 -14.17
CA SER A 159 13.19 -40.01 -15.00
C SER A 159 11.67 -39.92 -15.23
N CYS A 160 11.01 -41.06 -15.47
CA CYS A 160 9.54 -41.15 -15.55
C CYS A 160 8.87 -40.77 -14.21
N ILE A 161 9.39 -41.24 -13.08
CA ILE A 161 8.90 -40.88 -11.73
C ILE A 161 9.04 -39.37 -11.49
N GLN A 162 10.19 -38.76 -11.82
CA GLN A 162 10.38 -37.31 -11.72
C GLN A 162 9.34 -36.56 -12.55
N GLN A 163 9.02 -37.02 -13.76
CA GLN A 163 8.00 -36.39 -14.59
C GLN A 163 6.60 -36.39 -13.95
N VAL A 164 6.18 -37.45 -13.26
CA VAL A 164 4.83 -37.54 -12.66
C VAL A 164 4.75 -37.15 -11.18
N THR A 165 5.88 -36.84 -10.54
CA THR A 165 5.92 -36.43 -9.11
C THR A 165 6.58 -35.08 -8.85
N GLN A 166 7.39 -34.56 -9.77
CA GLN A 166 8.20 -33.34 -9.58
C GLN A 166 8.05 -32.28 -10.68
N ASP A 167 7.50 -32.59 -11.87
CA ASP A 167 7.17 -31.58 -12.87
C ASP A 167 5.74 -31.03 -12.68
N PRO A 168 5.56 -29.80 -12.17
CA PRO A 168 4.24 -29.19 -11.96
C PRO A 168 3.49 -28.91 -13.29
N ARG A 169 4.11 -29.12 -14.46
CA ARG A 169 3.45 -29.05 -15.77
C ARG A 169 2.74 -30.35 -16.15
N ALA A 170 3.14 -31.48 -15.55
CA ALA A 170 2.52 -32.79 -15.77
C ALA A 170 1.51 -33.09 -14.66
N VAL A 171 1.92 -32.96 -13.40
CA VAL A 171 1.10 -33.22 -12.21
C VAL A 171 1.29 -32.10 -11.18
N LEU A 172 0.18 -31.51 -10.73
CA LEU A 172 0.17 -30.36 -9.82
C LEU A 172 -0.38 -30.75 -8.44
N PRO A 173 0.43 -30.72 -7.36
CA PRO A 173 -0.05 -30.95 -5.99
C PRO A 173 -1.09 -29.92 -5.53
N LEU A 174 -2.05 -30.36 -4.72
CA LEU A 174 -3.09 -29.51 -4.11
C LEU A 174 -2.81 -29.13 -2.65
N ARG A 175 -1.74 -29.70 -2.06
CA ARG A 175 -1.28 -29.43 -0.69
C ARG A 175 -0.46 -28.15 -0.64
N TRP A 176 -1.12 -27.02 -0.80
CA TRP A 176 -0.49 -25.70 -0.88
C TRP A 176 0.18 -25.27 0.44
N GLU A 177 -0.16 -25.92 1.55
CA GLU A 177 0.46 -25.73 2.86
C GLU A 177 1.97 -26.02 2.84
N GLU A 178 2.41 -27.00 2.04
CA GLU A 178 3.83 -27.39 1.90
C GLU A 178 4.60 -26.46 0.93
N LEU A 179 3.88 -25.70 0.09
CA LEU A 179 4.44 -24.72 -0.86
C LEU A 179 4.44 -23.29 -0.30
N ALA A 180 3.77 -23.05 0.82
CA ALA A 180 3.56 -21.73 1.41
C ALA A 180 4.18 -21.64 2.82
N GLU A 181 5.51 -21.56 2.90
CA GLU A 181 6.28 -21.22 4.12
C GLU A 181 6.00 -19.79 4.66
N VAL A 182 4.94 -19.11 4.18
CA VAL A 182 4.61 -17.72 4.47
C VAL A 182 3.16 -17.63 4.96
N GLU A 183 2.99 -17.24 6.22
CA GLU A 183 1.69 -17.12 6.88
C GLU A 183 0.81 -16.04 6.22
N GLY A 184 -0.31 -16.43 5.61
CA GLY A 184 -1.26 -15.49 5.00
C GLY A 184 -2.60 -16.11 4.63
N ALA A 185 -3.63 -15.86 5.44
CA ALA A 185 -4.98 -16.39 5.22
C ALA A 185 -5.60 -15.96 3.88
N ASP A 186 -5.31 -14.73 3.43
CA ASP A 186 -5.79 -14.20 2.15
C ASP A 186 -5.24 -14.99 0.95
N PHE A 187 -3.96 -15.42 1.02
CA PHE A 187 -3.36 -16.28 0.00
C PHE A 187 -4.01 -17.66 -0.02
N GLN A 188 -4.33 -18.26 1.13
CA GLN A 188 -5.06 -19.54 1.16
C GLN A 188 -6.45 -19.43 0.50
N LEU A 189 -7.16 -18.30 0.65
CA LEU A 189 -8.43 -18.08 -0.03
C LEU A 189 -8.25 -17.96 -1.55
N VAL A 190 -7.23 -17.24 -2.01
CA VAL A 190 -6.89 -17.11 -3.45
C VAL A 190 -6.46 -18.46 -4.04
N PHE A 191 -5.55 -19.21 -3.39
CA PHE A 191 -5.13 -20.54 -3.84
C PHE A 191 -6.29 -21.55 -3.84
N THR A 192 -7.17 -21.51 -2.84
CA THR A 192 -8.39 -22.34 -2.83
C THR A 192 -9.32 -22.00 -3.99
N SER A 193 -9.47 -20.71 -4.32
CA SER A 193 -10.28 -20.24 -5.45
C SER A 193 -9.68 -20.66 -6.79
N MET A 194 -8.37 -20.44 -6.98
CA MET A 194 -7.64 -20.87 -8.18
C MET A 194 -7.65 -22.40 -8.34
N THR A 195 -7.48 -23.15 -7.26
CA THR A 195 -7.55 -24.62 -7.25
C THR A 195 -8.90 -25.10 -7.77
N LYS A 196 -10.00 -24.58 -7.21
CA LYS A 196 -11.36 -24.91 -7.66
C LYS A 196 -11.58 -24.53 -9.12
N GLN A 197 -11.02 -23.40 -9.58
CA GLN A 197 -11.13 -22.99 -10.98
C GLN A 197 -10.32 -23.90 -11.93
N ILE A 198 -9.13 -24.35 -11.53
CA ILE A 198 -8.31 -25.30 -12.32
C ILE A 198 -8.97 -26.69 -12.33
N GLN A 199 -9.47 -27.18 -11.18
CA GLN A 199 -10.28 -28.39 -11.08
C GLN A 199 -11.48 -28.36 -12.02
N ASN A 200 -12.24 -27.26 -12.03
CA ASN A 200 -13.38 -27.08 -12.92
C ASN A 200 -12.99 -27.10 -14.41
N LEU A 201 -11.84 -26.49 -14.77
CA LEU A 201 -11.35 -26.48 -16.15
C LEU A 201 -10.84 -27.86 -16.62
N LEU A 202 -10.17 -28.61 -15.75
CA LEU A 202 -9.74 -29.99 -16.05
C LEU A 202 -10.95 -30.94 -16.12
N ALA A 203 -11.90 -30.83 -15.19
CA ALA A 203 -13.15 -31.59 -15.26
C ALA A 203 -13.94 -31.31 -16.55
N GLN A 204 -13.96 -30.05 -17.03
CA GLN A 204 -14.55 -29.69 -18.33
C GLN A 204 -13.76 -30.31 -19.50
N ARG A 205 -12.41 -30.19 -19.51
CA ARG A 205 -11.53 -30.83 -20.50
C ARG A 205 -11.84 -32.32 -20.60
N ASP A 206 -11.86 -33.01 -19.47
CA ASP A 206 -11.99 -34.47 -19.41
C ASP A 206 -13.41 -34.93 -19.78
N THR A 207 -14.44 -34.22 -19.32
CA THR A 207 -15.84 -34.45 -19.75
C THR A 207 -16.01 -34.26 -21.26
N HIS A 208 -15.33 -33.28 -21.86
CA HIS A 208 -15.34 -33.08 -23.31
C HIS A 208 -14.59 -34.19 -24.06
N LEU A 209 -13.45 -34.66 -23.56
CA LEU A 209 -12.71 -35.79 -24.13
C LEU A 209 -13.52 -37.10 -24.05
N GLU A 210 -14.16 -37.38 -22.92
CA GLU A 210 -15.08 -38.51 -22.75
C GLU A 210 -16.24 -38.41 -23.75
N ARG A 211 -16.93 -37.25 -23.84
CA ARG A 211 -18.03 -37.08 -24.80
C ARG A 211 -17.60 -37.16 -26.27
N ILE A 212 -16.36 -36.78 -26.60
CA ILE A 212 -15.79 -37.00 -27.94
C ILE A 212 -15.64 -38.50 -28.23
N ALA A 213 -15.13 -39.29 -27.28
CA ALA A 213 -15.04 -40.75 -27.42
C ALA A 213 -16.43 -41.41 -27.57
N GLU A 214 -17.45 -40.89 -26.89
CA GLU A 214 -18.84 -41.34 -27.10
C GLU A 214 -19.39 -40.99 -28.49
N LEU A 215 -19.08 -39.81 -29.02
CA LEU A 215 -19.52 -39.40 -30.35
C LEU A 215 -18.80 -40.17 -31.47
N CYS A 216 -17.55 -40.59 -31.25
CA CYS A 216 -16.84 -41.53 -32.12
C CYS A 216 -17.56 -42.89 -32.15
N ARG A 217 -17.94 -43.43 -30.99
CA ARG A 217 -18.77 -44.65 -30.84
C ARG A 217 -20.12 -44.52 -31.56
N GLU A 218 -20.86 -43.43 -31.35
CA GLU A 218 -22.16 -43.17 -31.99
C GLU A 218 -22.07 -43.11 -33.53
N ARG A 219 -20.91 -42.69 -34.07
CA ARG A 219 -20.65 -42.64 -35.52
C ARG A 219 -20.41 -44.03 -36.12
N GLU A 220 -19.69 -44.91 -35.43
CA GLU A 220 -19.36 -46.26 -35.92
C GLU A 220 -20.52 -47.26 -35.79
N ALA A 221 -21.45 -47.02 -34.85
CA ALA A 221 -22.64 -47.85 -34.66
C ALA A 221 -23.72 -47.73 -35.77
N ARG A 222 -23.46 -47.00 -36.87
CA ARG A 222 -24.36 -46.88 -38.03
C ARG A 222 -23.88 -47.76 -39.20
N PRO A 223 -24.59 -48.85 -39.55
CA PRO A 223 -24.25 -49.64 -40.73
C PRO A 223 -24.71 -48.91 -42.02
N ASP A 224 -23.78 -48.65 -42.94
CA ASP A 224 -24.10 -48.15 -44.27
C ASP A 224 -24.82 -49.22 -45.11
N SER A 225 -26.03 -48.91 -45.58
CA SER A 225 -26.82 -49.79 -46.46
C SER A 225 -27.14 -49.08 -47.79
N PRO A 226 -26.58 -49.51 -48.94
CA PRO A 226 -26.86 -48.88 -50.24
C PRO A 226 -28.23 -49.28 -50.80
N THR A 227 -28.85 -48.36 -51.55
CA THR A 227 -30.21 -48.52 -52.11
C THR A 227 -30.23 -49.24 -53.45
N SER A 228 -31.31 -49.97 -53.72
CA SER A 228 -31.59 -50.58 -55.04
C SER A 228 -33.12 -50.73 -55.26
N PRO A 229 -33.68 -50.13 -56.34
CA PRO A 229 -35.08 -50.34 -56.71
C PRO A 229 -35.21 -51.20 -57.99
N GLN A 230 -36.02 -52.27 -57.93
CA GLN A 230 -36.55 -52.96 -59.10
C GLN A 230 -38.08 -52.82 -59.17
N GLY A 231 -38.61 -52.61 -60.37
CA GLY A 231 -40.05 -52.57 -60.65
C GLY A 231 -40.50 -53.74 -61.53
N GLY A 232 -41.80 -54.05 -61.51
CA GLY A 232 -42.42 -55.10 -62.32
C GLY A 232 -43.88 -54.77 -62.68
N HIS A 233 -44.35 -55.26 -63.84
CA HIS A 233 -45.63 -54.89 -64.44
C HIS A 233 -46.73 -55.96 -64.28
N GLY A 234 -48.00 -55.54 -64.41
CA GLY A 234 -49.16 -56.43 -64.64
C GLY A 234 -50.43 -55.65 -64.99
N LYS A 235 -51.29 -56.19 -65.87
CA LYS A 235 -52.58 -55.59 -66.30
C LYS A 235 -53.67 -56.66 -66.39
N GLU A 236 -54.89 -56.33 -65.96
CA GLU A 236 -56.15 -56.97 -66.41
C GLU A 236 -57.28 -55.92 -66.58
N ALA A 237 -58.42 -56.33 -67.15
CA ALA A 237 -59.38 -55.46 -67.83
C ALA A 237 -60.80 -55.40 -67.15
N PRO A 238 -61.94 -55.20 -67.86
CA PRO A 238 -62.62 -53.89 -67.84
C PRO A 238 -63.44 -53.55 -66.58
N ARG A 239 -63.71 -54.49 -65.67
CA ARG A 239 -64.15 -54.13 -64.30
C ARG A 239 -63.08 -53.30 -63.58
N GLY A 240 -61.82 -53.54 -63.94
CA GLY A 240 -60.68 -52.72 -63.59
C GLY A 240 -60.87 -51.25 -63.92
N LEU A 241 -61.64 -50.82 -64.93
CA LEU A 241 -61.78 -49.38 -65.21
C LEU A 241 -62.61 -48.63 -64.17
N VAL A 242 -63.70 -49.21 -63.65
CA VAL A 242 -64.48 -48.57 -62.57
C VAL A 242 -63.72 -48.63 -61.25
N LEU A 243 -63.01 -49.73 -60.98
CA LEU A 243 -62.15 -49.85 -59.81
C LEU A 243 -60.95 -48.88 -59.88
N GLN A 244 -60.29 -48.76 -61.04
CA GLN A 244 -59.21 -47.80 -61.29
C GLN A 244 -59.71 -46.36 -61.31
N LEU A 245 -60.97 -46.08 -61.66
CA LEU A 245 -61.54 -44.74 -61.51
C LEU A 245 -61.85 -44.43 -60.03
N ALA A 246 -62.27 -45.43 -59.25
CA ALA A 246 -62.43 -45.30 -57.80
C ALA A 246 -61.07 -45.15 -57.09
N ASP A 247 -60.08 -45.95 -57.45
CA ASP A 247 -58.72 -45.91 -56.92
C ASP A 247 -57.98 -44.65 -57.35
N SER A 248 -58.07 -44.21 -58.61
CA SER A 248 -57.47 -42.92 -59.03
C SER A 248 -58.17 -41.72 -58.39
N LYS A 249 -59.47 -41.82 -58.08
CA LYS A 249 -60.19 -40.81 -57.29
C LYS A 249 -59.87 -40.90 -55.79
N ALA A 250 -59.46 -42.07 -55.30
CA ALA A 250 -58.95 -42.25 -53.94
C ALA A 250 -57.49 -41.78 -53.82
N THR A 251 -56.62 -42.03 -54.81
CA THR A 251 -55.27 -41.47 -54.85
C THR A 251 -55.31 -39.97 -55.09
N LEU A 252 -56.21 -39.42 -55.90
CA LEU A 252 -56.43 -37.96 -55.98
C LEU A 252 -56.85 -37.35 -54.64
N ARG A 253 -57.66 -38.05 -53.83
CA ARG A 253 -57.97 -37.62 -52.46
C ARG A 253 -56.76 -37.71 -51.53
N ARG A 254 -55.95 -38.78 -51.62
CA ARG A 254 -54.70 -38.91 -50.85
C ARG A 254 -53.66 -37.86 -51.26
N LEU A 255 -53.56 -37.56 -52.56
CA LEU A 255 -52.66 -36.55 -53.11
C LEU A 255 -53.09 -35.15 -52.66
N LYS A 256 -54.38 -34.80 -52.74
CA LYS A 256 -54.86 -33.55 -52.12
C LYS A 256 -54.57 -33.50 -50.63
N GLN A 257 -54.82 -34.58 -49.90
CA GLN A 257 -54.46 -34.68 -48.48
C GLN A 257 -52.94 -34.84 -48.21
N GLN A 258 -52.10 -34.83 -49.26
CA GLN A 258 -50.65 -34.63 -49.20
C GLN A 258 -50.26 -33.20 -49.59
N GLU A 259 -50.99 -32.54 -50.50
CA GLU A 259 -50.88 -31.10 -50.79
C GLU A 259 -51.28 -30.28 -49.55
N ASP A 260 -52.47 -30.55 -48.96
CA ASP A 260 -52.95 -29.91 -47.73
C ASP A 260 -51.95 -30.07 -46.55
N LYS A 261 -51.19 -31.18 -46.53
CA LYS A 261 -50.13 -31.45 -45.55
C LYS A 261 -48.78 -30.83 -45.95
N GLY A 262 -48.53 -30.67 -47.24
CA GLY A 262 -47.36 -29.98 -47.79
C GLY A 262 -47.41 -28.50 -47.44
N ASP A 263 -48.58 -27.88 -47.57
CA ASP A 263 -48.82 -26.49 -47.16
C ASP A 263 -48.63 -26.33 -45.64
N GLN A 264 -49.22 -27.21 -44.82
CA GLN A 264 -48.98 -27.21 -43.36
C GLN A 264 -47.51 -27.43 -42.98
N LEU A 265 -46.79 -28.31 -43.70
CA LEU A 265 -45.35 -28.47 -43.52
C LEU A 265 -44.57 -27.23 -43.97
N LEU A 266 -45.04 -26.49 -44.98
CA LEU A 266 -44.41 -25.24 -45.41
C LEU A 266 -44.55 -24.15 -44.33
N ASP A 267 -45.74 -24.03 -43.74
CA ASP A 267 -46.02 -23.11 -42.62
C ASP A 267 -45.14 -23.46 -41.41
N TYR A 268 -45.06 -24.74 -41.01
CA TYR A 268 -44.18 -25.16 -39.91
C TYR A 268 -42.69 -24.94 -40.23
N ASN A 269 -42.24 -25.14 -41.48
CA ASN A 269 -40.87 -24.83 -41.87
C ASN A 269 -40.58 -23.33 -41.78
N LEU A 270 -41.52 -22.46 -42.18
CA LEU A 270 -41.40 -21.01 -42.03
C LEU A 270 -41.35 -20.60 -40.55
N GLU A 271 -42.21 -21.17 -39.70
CA GLU A 271 -42.20 -20.93 -38.26
C GLU A 271 -40.84 -21.34 -37.65
N ILE A 272 -40.37 -22.56 -37.94
CA ILE A 272 -39.03 -23.04 -37.55
C ILE A 272 -37.93 -22.08 -38.01
N GLN A 273 -37.95 -21.63 -39.27
CA GLN A 273 -36.96 -20.69 -39.80
C GLN A 273 -36.96 -19.35 -39.03
N THR A 274 -38.14 -18.84 -38.64
CA THR A 274 -38.21 -17.60 -37.83
C THR A 274 -37.70 -17.81 -36.40
N MET A 275 -37.93 -18.99 -35.80
CA MET A 275 -37.44 -19.35 -34.48
C MET A 275 -35.92 -19.58 -34.48
N GLU A 276 -35.38 -20.20 -35.53
CA GLU A 276 -33.93 -20.27 -35.77
C GLU A 276 -33.30 -18.87 -35.85
N ASP A 277 -33.92 -17.93 -36.57
CA ASP A 277 -33.38 -16.57 -36.72
C ASP A 277 -33.50 -15.73 -35.43
N GLN A 278 -34.51 -15.99 -34.60
CA GLN A 278 -34.56 -15.45 -33.23
C GLN A 278 -33.44 -16.06 -32.36
N LEU A 279 -33.23 -17.38 -32.41
CA LEU A 279 -32.13 -18.04 -31.71
C LEU A 279 -30.75 -17.54 -32.17
N LYS A 280 -30.55 -17.25 -33.46
CA LYS A 280 -29.32 -16.65 -34.00
C LYS A 280 -29.08 -15.23 -33.46
N LYS A 281 -30.14 -14.42 -33.29
CA LYS A 281 -30.07 -13.08 -32.65
C LYS A 281 -29.69 -13.18 -31.18
N LEU A 282 -30.42 -13.98 -30.40
CA LEU A 282 -30.16 -14.20 -28.97
C LEU A 282 -28.73 -14.76 -28.73
N HIS A 283 -28.22 -15.65 -29.59
CA HIS A 283 -26.83 -16.10 -29.53
C HIS A 283 -25.82 -14.98 -29.80
N LYS A 284 -26.13 -14.03 -30.68
CA LYS A 284 -25.26 -12.87 -30.95
C LYS A 284 -25.27 -11.87 -29.79
N GLU A 285 -26.44 -11.60 -29.22
CA GLU A 285 -26.63 -10.72 -28.06
C GLU A 285 -25.94 -11.30 -26.82
N ASN A 286 -26.14 -12.59 -26.52
CA ASN A 286 -25.45 -13.29 -25.44
C ASN A 286 -23.91 -13.25 -25.61
N ARG A 287 -23.40 -13.35 -26.85
CA ARG A 287 -21.96 -13.14 -27.14
C ARG A 287 -21.49 -11.70 -26.87
N SER A 288 -22.32 -10.69 -27.11
CA SER A 288 -22.01 -9.29 -26.75
C SER A 288 -21.93 -9.12 -25.24
N LEU A 289 -22.97 -9.57 -24.52
CA LEU A 289 -23.04 -9.51 -23.06
C LEU A 289 -21.90 -10.29 -22.39
N GLN A 290 -21.48 -11.44 -22.95
CA GLN A 290 -20.28 -12.15 -22.50
C GLN A 290 -18.98 -11.36 -22.73
N GLY A 291 -18.90 -10.53 -23.79
CA GLY A 291 -17.79 -9.60 -24.02
C GLY A 291 -17.79 -8.46 -23.01
N GLU A 292 -18.97 -7.87 -22.76
CA GLU A 292 -19.17 -6.78 -21.79
C GLU A 292 -18.86 -7.25 -20.36
N VAL A 293 -19.28 -8.46 -19.97
CA VAL A 293 -18.93 -9.09 -18.69
C VAL A 293 -17.42 -9.36 -18.57
N ARG A 294 -16.72 -9.70 -19.65
CA ARG A 294 -15.24 -9.80 -19.64
C ARG A 294 -14.59 -8.42 -19.47
N GLY A 295 -15.10 -7.39 -20.12
CA GLY A 295 -14.66 -6.00 -19.94
C GLY A 295 -14.86 -5.49 -18.51
N MET A 296 -16.03 -5.74 -17.92
CA MET A 296 -16.32 -5.38 -16.52
C MET A 296 -15.45 -6.13 -15.49
N ARG A 297 -14.97 -7.34 -15.81
CA ARG A 297 -13.97 -8.04 -14.99
C ARG A 297 -12.62 -7.35 -15.08
N ALA A 298 -12.10 -7.12 -16.29
CA ALA A 298 -10.82 -6.43 -16.48
C ALA A 298 -10.79 -5.04 -15.80
N LEU A 299 -11.88 -4.27 -15.88
CA LEU A 299 -12.01 -2.97 -15.20
C LEU A 299 -12.08 -3.10 -13.66
N ARG A 300 -12.57 -4.23 -13.13
CA ARG A 300 -12.52 -4.53 -11.69
C ARG A 300 -11.10 -4.90 -11.28
N ASP A 301 -10.43 -5.75 -12.06
CA ASP A 301 -9.04 -6.15 -11.83
C ASP A 301 -8.10 -4.92 -11.83
N GLU A 302 -8.31 -3.98 -12.76
CA GLU A 302 -7.60 -2.68 -12.80
C GLU A 302 -7.90 -1.79 -11.58
N LEU A 303 -9.16 -1.76 -11.12
CA LEU A 303 -9.58 -1.01 -9.93
C LEU A 303 -8.97 -1.58 -8.64
N ASP A 304 -8.92 -2.90 -8.51
CA ASP A 304 -8.32 -3.58 -7.36
C ASP A 304 -6.78 -3.43 -7.37
N CYS A 305 -6.16 -3.52 -8.55
CA CYS A 305 -4.75 -3.11 -8.73
C CYS A 305 -4.52 -1.63 -8.42
N ALA A 306 -5.51 -0.74 -8.57
CA ALA A 306 -5.41 0.67 -8.16
C ALA A 306 -5.58 0.86 -6.64
N ARG A 307 -6.48 0.10 -6.01
CA ARG A 307 -6.68 0.06 -4.54
C ARG A 307 -5.42 -0.43 -3.83
N GLU A 308 -4.79 -1.50 -4.31
CA GLU A 308 -3.51 -1.97 -3.77
C GLU A 308 -2.41 -0.90 -3.88
N ARG A 309 -2.29 -0.22 -5.03
CA ARG A 309 -1.31 0.86 -5.20
C ARG A 309 -1.57 2.05 -4.27
N ALA A 310 -2.84 2.36 -3.99
CA ALA A 310 -3.20 3.38 -3.00
C ALA A 310 -2.81 2.95 -1.58
N ALA A 311 -3.17 1.74 -1.16
CA ALA A 311 -2.83 1.20 0.17
C ALA A 311 -1.32 1.12 0.41
N ARG A 312 -0.54 0.66 -0.59
CA ARG A 312 0.93 0.69 -0.55
C ARG A 312 1.48 2.11 -0.46
N GLY A 313 0.82 3.09 -1.10
CA GLY A 313 1.14 4.51 -0.97
C GLY A 313 0.90 5.06 0.44
N GLU A 314 -0.20 4.67 1.08
CA GLU A 314 -0.52 5.03 2.47
C GLU A 314 0.48 4.40 3.46
N GLN A 315 0.86 3.14 3.26
CA GLN A 315 1.90 2.45 4.03
C GLN A 315 3.24 3.21 3.93
N LEU A 316 3.74 3.44 2.72
CA LEU A 316 4.97 4.23 2.48
C LEU A 316 4.87 5.65 3.06
N GLN A 317 3.69 6.27 3.06
CA GLN A 317 3.48 7.57 3.69
C GLN A 317 3.61 7.51 5.22
N THR A 318 3.08 6.48 5.89
CA THR A 318 3.24 6.32 7.35
C THR A 318 4.69 6.02 7.74
N GLU A 319 5.39 5.15 7.01
CA GLU A 319 6.84 4.92 7.15
C GLU A 319 7.64 6.22 6.99
N LEU A 320 7.32 7.02 5.97
CA LEU A 320 8.00 8.28 5.70
C LEU A 320 7.74 9.34 6.79
N GLN A 321 6.59 9.33 7.47
CA GLN A 321 6.38 10.16 8.67
C GLN A 321 7.15 9.63 9.89
N SER A 322 7.23 8.31 10.07
CA SER A 322 8.05 7.67 11.12
C SER A 322 9.53 8.02 10.96
N CYS A 323 10.06 7.89 9.74
CA CYS A 323 11.43 8.30 9.38
C CYS A 323 11.66 9.81 9.58
N LYS A 324 10.70 10.67 9.24
CA LYS A 324 10.78 12.12 9.55
C LYS A 324 10.81 12.40 11.05
N HIS A 325 10.02 11.68 11.86
CA HIS A 325 10.05 11.82 13.32
C HIS A 325 11.40 11.36 13.89
N ARG A 326 11.90 10.20 13.46
CA ARG A 326 13.21 9.66 13.85
C ARG A 326 14.37 10.58 13.45
N LEU A 327 14.30 11.22 12.29
CA LEU A 327 15.27 12.22 11.86
C LEU A 327 15.28 13.44 12.79
N ARG A 328 14.12 14.00 13.13
CA ARG A 328 14.02 15.13 14.10
C ARG A 328 14.56 14.76 15.48
N SER A 329 14.32 13.52 15.93
CA SER A 329 14.90 13.01 17.18
C SER A 329 16.43 12.94 17.10
N LEU A 330 16.99 12.47 15.97
CA LEU A 330 18.44 12.45 15.76
C LEU A 330 19.02 13.87 15.69
N GLU A 331 18.34 14.83 15.04
CA GLU A 331 18.71 16.24 15.02
C GLU A 331 18.79 16.84 16.43
N LEU A 332 17.80 16.56 17.29
CA LEU A 332 17.79 16.99 18.70
C LEU A 332 18.95 16.37 19.50
N THR A 333 19.18 15.06 19.38
CA THR A 333 20.35 14.44 20.06
C THR A 333 21.68 14.99 19.53
N ARG A 334 21.73 15.46 18.27
CA ARG A 334 22.92 16.09 17.69
C ARG A 334 23.13 17.53 18.16
N THR A 335 22.09 18.31 18.47
CA THR A 335 22.28 19.63 19.12
C THR A 335 22.72 19.45 20.56
N GLN A 336 22.06 18.57 21.32
CA GLN A 336 22.45 18.21 22.69
C GLN A 336 23.91 17.75 22.77
N LEU A 337 24.36 16.87 21.87
CA LEU A 337 25.76 16.42 21.81
C LEU A 337 26.73 17.57 21.54
N LYS A 338 26.37 18.54 20.69
CA LYS A 338 27.20 19.72 20.43
C LYS A 338 27.26 20.68 21.61
N GLU A 339 26.14 20.89 22.30
CA GLU A 339 26.06 21.69 23.52
C GLU A 339 26.95 21.09 24.63
N GLN A 340 26.89 19.76 24.81
CA GLN A 340 27.77 19.05 25.74
C GLN A 340 29.24 19.11 25.33
N GLN A 341 29.56 19.02 24.03
CA GLN A 341 30.93 19.20 23.53
C GLN A 341 31.48 20.61 23.79
N GLN A 342 30.66 21.65 23.59
CA GLN A 342 31.02 23.04 23.88
C GLN A 342 31.22 23.27 25.38
N LEU A 343 30.36 22.70 26.23
CA LEU A 343 30.49 22.76 27.68
C LEU A 343 31.75 22.02 28.17
N CYS A 344 32.08 20.86 27.60
CA CYS A 344 33.33 20.15 27.89
C CYS A 344 34.57 20.95 27.45
N ALA A 345 34.52 21.65 26.32
CA ALA A 345 35.61 22.52 25.86
C ALA A 345 35.83 23.69 26.83
N ALA A 346 34.76 24.39 27.23
CA ALA A 346 34.84 25.49 28.21
C ALA A 346 35.33 25.03 29.60
N LEU A 347 34.96 23.81 30.03
CA LEU A 347 35.50 23.20 31.25
C LEU A 347 36.99 22.87 31.12
N GLN A 348 37.45 22.43 29.94
CA GLN A 348 38.88 22.19 29.70
C GLN A 348 39.68 23.51 29.63
N GLU A 349 39.14 24.57 29.03
CA GLU A 349 39.76 25.90 29.00
C GLU A 349 39.88 26.51 30.42
N THR A 350 38.80 26.43 31.21
CA THR A 350 38.82 26.89 32.61
C THR A 350 39.74 26.05 33.49
N LYS A 351 39.82 24.73 33.25
CA LYS A 351 40.83 23.86 33.89
C LYS A 351 42.25 24.33 33.58
N VAL A 352 42.61 24.54 32.30
CA VAL A 352 43.96 24.97 31.92
C VAL A 352 44.29 26.32 32.56
N LEU A 353 43.35 27.27 32.57
CA LEU A 353 43.52 28.57 33.23
C LEU A 353 43.74 28.46 34.76
N LEU A 354 43.17 27.44 35.42
CA LEU A 354 43.41 27.14 36.83
C LEU A 354 44.75 26.44 37.07
N GLU A 355 45.16 25.55 36.16
CA GLU A 355 46.48 24.89 36.18
C GLU A 355 47.61 25.92 35.97
N GLU A 356 47.43 26.89 35.07
CA GLU A 356 48.29 28.06 34.91
C GLU A 356 48.38 28.89 36.20
N GLN A 357 47.24 29.31 36.77
CA GLN A 357 47.21 30.10 38.02
C GLN A 357 47.88 29.36 39.20
N LEU A 358 47.76 28.03 39.25
CA LEU A 358 48.41 27.18 40.24
C LEU A 358 49.93 27.08 40.02
N ALA A 359 50.39 26.99 38.76
CA ALA A 359 51.81 27.05 38.42
C ALA A 359 52.41 28.42 38.79
N ASP A 360 51.70 29.50 38.46
CA ASP A 360 52.01 30.89 38.80
C ASP A 360 52.14 31.09 40.32
N ALA A 361 51.21 30.52 41.09
CA ALA A 361 51.24 30.55 42.56
C ALA A 361 52.43 29.76 43.12
N ARG A 362 52.76 28.59 42.53
CA ARG A 362 53.93 27.79 42.91
C ARG A 362 55.24 28.53 42.61
N ALA A 363 55.35 29.20 41.46
CA ALA A 363 56.52 30.00 41.08
C ALA A 363 56.72 31.21 42.01
N ARG A 364 55.65 31.90 42.41
CA ARG A 364 55.71 32.93 43.46
C ARG A 364 56.19 32.35 44.80
N CYS A 365 55.75 31.14 45.16
CA CYS A 365 56.19 30.47 46.40
C CYS A 365 57.66 30.00 46.35
N THR A 366 58.22 29.64 45.19
CA THR A 366 59.65 29.32 45.09
C THR A 366 60.51 30.57 45.17
N SER A 367 60.15 31.64 44.44
CA SER A 367 60.84 32.93 44.50
C SER A 367 60.80 33.55 45.90
N LEU A 368 59.66 33.46 46.62
CA LEU A 368 59.58 33.89 48.02
C LEU A 368 60.56 33.11 48.91
N ARG A 369 60.65 31.78 48.76
CA ARG A 369 61.60 30.93 49.50
C ARG A 369 63.07 31.18 49.14
N GLU A 370 63.35 31.69 47.95
CA GLU A 370 64.69 32.12 47.54
C GLU A 370 65.04 33.45 48.26
N LEU A 371 64.16 34.44 48.18
CA LEU A 371 64.29 35.71 48.91
C LEU A 371 64.37 35.52 50.44
N GLU A 372 63.66 34.54 51.01
CA GLU A 372 63.77 34.16 52.43
C GLU A 372 65.17 33.63 52.79
N ARG A 373 65.77 32.78 51.94
CA ARG A 373 67.16 32.31 52.13
C ARG A 373 68.15 33.45 52.01
N ASP A 374 68.02 34.29 50.99
CA ASP A 374 68.90 35.43 50.77
C ASP A 374 68.80 36.42 51.94
N ASN A 375 67.61 36.64 52.49
CA ASN A 375 67.43 37.46 53.68
C ASN A 375 68.11 36.87 54.93
N ILE A 376 68.12 35.54 55.09
CA ILE A 376 68.87 34.87 56.16
C ILE A 376 70.38 35.00 55.95
N LEU A 377 70.88 34.81 54.72
CA LEU A 377 72.31 34.96 54.38
C LEU A 377 72.79 36.40 54.60
N LEU A 378 71.99 37.40 54.20
CA LEU A 378 72.30 38.81 54.44
C LEU A 378 72.29 39.17 55.93
N ARG A 379 71.38 38.61 56.74
CA ARG A 379 71.42 38.78 58.20
C ARG A 379 72.69 38.18 58.81
N HIS A 380 73.13 37.01 58.33
CA HIS A 380 74.40 36.41 58.76
C HIS A 380 75.57 37.34 58.41
N ARG A 381 75.66 37.83 57.16
CA ARG A 381 76.76 38.72 56.76
C ARG A 381 76.74 40.07 57.50
N ILE A 382 75.57 40.58 57.87
CA ILE A 382 75.46 41.73 58.78
C ILE A 382 76.05 41.38 60.15
N MET A 383 75.65 40.26 60.77
CA MET A 383 76.24 39.82 62.06
C MET A 383 77.76 39.63 61.98
N ASP A 384 78.28 39.08 60.88
CA ASP A 384 79.73 38.94 60.67
C ASP A 384 80.43 40.31 60.67
N VAL A 385 79.90 41.28 59.89
CA VAL A 385 80.46 42.64 59.77
C VAL A 385 80.29 43.45 61.06
N GLU A 386 79.20 43.23 61.81
CA GLU A 386 79.05 43.83 63.14
C GLU A 386 80.05 43.25 64.15
N GLY A 387 80.38 41.95 64.05
CA GLY A 387 81.47 41.33 64.80
C GLY A 387 82.85 41.87 64.39
N GLU A 388 83.15 41.97 63.09
CA GLU A 388 84.35 42.59 62.55
C GLU A 388 84.52 44.04 63.09
N ARG A 389 83.44 44.83 63.06
CA ARG A 389 83.38 46.20 63.60
C ARG A 389 83.62 46.25 65.11
N ASP A 390 83.00 45.37 65.87
CA ASP A 390 83.07 45.41 67.34
C ASP A 390 84.41 44.87 67.88
N ILE A 391 85.10 44.00 67.11
CA ILE A 391 86.52 43.66 67.33
C ILE A 391 87.42 44.87 67.06
N GLU A 392 87.25 45.59 65.95
CA GLU A 392 88.09 46.75 65.65
C GLU A 392 87.81 47.93 66.61
N ARG A 393 86.59 48.04 67.17
CA ARG A 393 86.29 48.93 68.31
C ARG A 393 87.08 48.55 69.56
N GLN A 394 87.04 47.28 69.98
CA GLN A 394 87.83 46.80 71.12
C GLN A 394 89.33 47.10 70.93
N ARG A 395 89.83 46.94 69.70
CA ARG A 395 91.22 47.28 69.35
C ARG A 395 91.52 48.78 69.41
N VAL A 396 90.59 49.64 69.01
CA VAL A 396 90.70 51.10 69.21
C VAL A 396 90.69 51.44 70.69
N ASP A 397 89.84 50.82 71.49
CA ASP A 397 89.80 51.01 72.94
C ASP A 397 91.11 50.54 73.61
N GLU A 398 91.67 49.37 73.23
CA GLU A 398 93.00 48.90 73.66
C GLU A 398 94.13 49.89 73.29
N LEU A 399 94.08 50.46 72.08
CA LEU A 399 95.05 51.48 71.63
C LEU A 399 94.86 52.81 72.37
N LEU A 400 93.64 53.16 72.78
CA LEU A 400 93.36 54.34 73.61
C LEU A 400 93.84 54.13 75.05
N GLU A 401 93.61 52.96 75.66
CA GLU A 401 94.18 52.62 76.97
C GLU A 401 95.72 52.62 76.92
N MET A 402 96.32 52.08 75.86
CA MET A 402 97.78 52.14 75.66
C MET A 402 98.28 53.58 75.54
N ASN A 403 97.65 54.43 74.72
CA ASN A 403 98.02 55.85 74.62
C ASN A 403 97.83 56.59 75.96
N MET A 404 96.74 56.35 76.69
CA MET A 404 96.51 56.94 78.00
C MET A 404 97.57 56.50 79.03
N SER A 405 98.08 55.27 78.95
CA SER A 405 99.19 54.82 79.80
C SER A 405 100.52 55.49 79.43
N LEU A 406 100.83 55.63 78.13
CA LEU A 406 102.01 56.35 77.64
C LEU A 406 101.97 57.85 78.00
N GLU A 407 100.80 58.49 77.91
CA GLU A 407 100.60 59.85 78.39
C GLU A 407 100.75 59.95 79.91
N ALA A 408 100.27 58.96 80.67
CA ALA A 408 100.43 58.93 82.13
C ALA A 408 101.91 58.82 82.52
N ASP A 409 102.70 57.98 81.84
CA ASP A 409 104.16 57.89 82.03
C ASP A 409 104.86 59.20 81.65
N PHE A 410 104.46 59.84 80.54
CA PHE A 410 105.02 61.14 80.11
C PHE A 410 104.72 62.25 81.14
N ARG A 411 103.52 62.25 81.73
CA ARG A 411 103.10 63.17 82.79
C ARG A 411 103.78 62.85 84.14
N HIS A 412 103.96 61.57 84.48
CA HIS A 412 104.57 61.15 85.75
C HIS A 412 106.06 61.52 85.82
N ASN A 413 106.74 61.56 84.68
CA ASN A 413 108.11 62.08 84.57
C ASN A 413 108.24 63.61 84.79
N ASN A 414 107.14 64.37 84.93
CA ASN A 414 107.16 65.84 84.95
C ASN A 414 106.30 66.47 86.07
N ALA A 415 106.82 66.52 87.29
CA ALA A 415 106.31 67.39 88.36
C ALA A 415 107.39 67.70 89.43
N PRO A 416 107.36 68.88 90.11
CA PRO A 416 106.71 70.13 89.74
C PRO A 416 107.61 71.40 89.90
N VAL A 417 107.47 72.38 89.00
CA VAL A 417 107.85 73.79 89.29
C VAL A 417 106.71 74.70 88.82
N HIS A 418 105.91 75.18 89.78
CA HIS A 418 104.91 76.23 89.55
C HIS A 418 105.46 77.62 89.93
N ALA A 419 104.73 78.67 89.54
CA ALA A 419 104.86 80.07 90.00
C ALA A 419 105.90 81.00 89.35
N VAL A 420 106.03 80.97 88.01
CA VAL A 420 106.44 82.15 87.20
C VAL A 420 105.30 82.50 86.21
N HIS A 421 104.09 82.68 86.76
CA HIS A 421 102.84 82.67 86.02
C HIS A 421 102.32 84.09 85.72
N GLY A 422 102.16 84.45 84.44
CA GLY A 422 101.32 85.58 84.03
C GLY A 422 101.97 86.82 83.39
N ARG A 423 103.15 86.72 82.74
CA ARG A 423 103.72 87.88 81.98
C ARG A 423 104.41 87.60 80.64
N PHE A 424 104.38 86.36 80.15
CA PHE A 424 104.99 85.98 78.85
C PHE A 424 103.95 85.64 77.76
N LEU A 425 102.75 85.19 78.15
CA LEU A 425 101.65 84.77 77.26
C LEU A 425 100.92 85.95 76.58
N GLN A 426 101.66 86.85 75.93
CA GLN A 426 101.08 87.89 75.07
C GLN A 426 102.03 88.43 73.98
N SER A 427 103.14 87.72 73.68
CA SER A 427 104.11 88.13 72.64
C SER A 427 104.42 87.05 71.58
N GLU A 428 103.85 85.85 71.70
CA GLU A 428 104.08 84.70 70.80
C GLU A 428 102.74 84.22 70.19
N LEU A 429 102.07 85.13 69.47
CA LEU A 429 100.85 84.84 68.69
C LEU A 429 100.85 85.51 67.29
N ASN A 430 101.98 86.09 66.87
CA ASN A 430 102.14 86.84 65.61
C ASN A 430 103.37 86.36 64.81
N SER A 431 103.69 85.06 64.83
CA SER A 431 104.93 84.53 64.22
C SER A 431 104.87 83.05 63.83
N ASP A 432 103.74 82.59 63.28
CA ASP A 432 103.54 81.22 62.75
C ASP A 432 102.87 81.20 61.34
N GLU A 433 102.95 82.31 60.59
CA GLU A 433 102.44 82.41 59.20
C GLU A 433 103.46 82.01 58.11
N GLU A 434 104.73 81.76 58.44
CA GLU A 434 105.82 81.57 57.46
C GLU A 434 106.38 80.12 57.40
N MET A 435 105.64 79.11 57.89
CA MET A 435 106.12 77.71 58.00
C MET A 435 105.22 76.64 57.35
N MET A 436 104.37 77.01 56.37
CA MET A 436 103.52 76.06 55.62
C MET A 436 103.93 75.86 54.14
N ASP A 437 105.05 76.44 53.69
CA ASP A 437 105.43 76.50 52.27
C ASP A 437 106.28 75.31 51.73
N LEU A 438 106.48 74.25 52.52
CA LEU A 438 107.49 73.19 52.21
C LEU A 438 107.00 71.73 52.25
N ILE A 439 105.70 71.47 52.20
CA ILE A 439 105.15 70.12 51.91
C ILE A 439 104.20 70.20 50.72
N GLY A 440 104.67 69.71 49.57
CA GLY A 440 103.94 69.75 48.30
C GLY A 440 102.90 68.64 48.13
N GLU A 441 102.03 68.45 49.12
CA GLU A 441 100.89 67.53 49.03
C GLU A 441 99.65 68.28 48.51
N LYS A 442 98.87 67.64 47.62
CA LYS A 442 97.64 68.24 47.08
C LYS A 442 96.57 68.28 48.19
N PRO A 443 95.81 69.36 48.35
CA PRO A 443 94.68 69.35 49.27
C PRO A 443 93.63 68.33 48.82
N LEU A 444 93.00 67.60 49.76
CA LEU A 444 92.07 66.50 49.47
C LEU A 444 90.90 66.89 48.55
N SER A 445 90.54 68.17 48.44
CA SER A 445 89.53 68.64 47.48
C SER A 445 89.95 68.42 46.02
N VAL A 446 91.26 68.48 45.73
CA VAL A 446 91.83 68.18 44.41
C VAL A 446 91.94 66.66 44.21
N GLU A 447 92.30 65.88 45.23
CA GLU A 447 92.36 64.42 45.11
C GLU A 447 90.96 63.79 44.98
N VAL A 448 89.97 64.27 45.72
CA VAL A 448 88.56 63.89 45.55
C VAL A 448 88.03 64.37 44.19
N GLY A 449 88.50 65.51 43.69
CA GLY A 449 88.24 65.98 42.33
C GLY A 449 88.80 65.03 41.26
N GLU A 450 90.07 64.66 41.37
CA GLU A 450 90.78 63.74 40.46
C GLU A 450 90.22 62.32 40.54
N ALA A 451 89.85 61.83 41.72
CA ALA A 451 89.15 60.55 41.89
C ALA A 451 87.73 60.59 41.28
N SER A 452 87.01 61.70 41.44
CA SER A 452 85.69 61.88 40.82
C SER A 452 85.77 61.94 39.30
N THR A 453 86.78 62.63 38.73
CA THR A 453 86.98 62.64 37.27
C THR A 453 87.50 61.30 36.74
N LEU A 454 88.29 60.54 37.51
CA LEU A 454 88.68 59.17 37.16
C LEU A 454 87.50 58.20 37.18
N MET A 455 86.59 58.29 38.16
CA MET A 455 85.35 57.51 38.15
C MET A 455 84.41 57.93 37.01
N LEU A 456 84.33 59.23 36.70
CA LEU A 456 83.54 59.71 35.56
C LEU A 456 84.13 59.20 34.24
N LEU A 457 85.46 59.29 34.06
CA LEU A 457 86.16 58.79 32.88
C LEU A 457 86.03 57.26 32.75
N GLY A 458 86.05 56.52 33.86
CA GLY A 458 85.77 55.09 33.89
C GLY A 458 84.34 54.78 33.44
N ALA A 459 83.34 55.50 33.97
CA ALA A 459 81.95 55.36 33.56
C ALA A 459 81.69 55.83 32.10
N GLU A 460 82.46 56.80 31.60
CA GLU A 460 82.46 57.21 30.19
C GLU A 460 83.13 56.17 29.28
N GLN A 461 84.21 55.52 29.72
CA GLN A 461 84.82 54.39 29.01
C GLN A 461 83.90 53.17 28.99
N GLU A 462 83.29 52.79 30.12
CA GLU A 462 82.26 51.75 30.15
C GLU A 462 81.06 52.12 29.27
N ASN A 463 80.61 53.38 29.25
CA ASN A 463 79.57 53.83 28.32
C ASN A 463 80.00 53.76 26.86
N ALA A 464 81.25 54.11 26.55
CA ALA A 464 81.80 54.01 25.19
C ALA A 464 81.95 52.55 24.76
N GLU A 465 82.33 51.66 25.66
CA GLU A 465 82.51 50.23 25.40
C GLU A 465 81.17 49.48 25.34
N LEU A 466 80.18 49.85 26.17
CA LEU A 466 78.78 49.42 26.04
C LEU A 466 78.13 49.95 24.75
N ARG A 467 78.45 51.18 24.31
CA ARG A 467 78.05 51.69 22.99
C ARG A 467 78.72 50.89 21.87
N ARG A 468 80.01 50.60 21.98
CA ARG A 468 80.75 49.75 21.01
C ARG A 468 80.16 48.34 20.94
N GLN A 469 79.74 47.77 22.07
CA GLN A 469 79.04 46.48 22.14
C GLN A 469 77.61 46.58 21.58
N LEU A 470 76.88 47.68 21.80
CA LEU A 470 75.58 47.93 21.18
C LEU A 470 75.70 48.11 19.66
N GLU A 471 76.74 48.78 19.18
CA GLU A 471 77.05 48.93 17.76
C GLU A 471 77.50 47.59 17.14
N GLU A 472 78.28 46.77 17.85
CA GLU A 472 78.62 45.40 17.41
C GLU A 472 77.40 44.47 17.41
N LEU A 473 76.48 44.60 18.37
CA LEU A 473 75.21 43.87 18.41
C LEU A 473 74.23 44.37 17.33
N GLN A 474 74.20 45.67 17.04
CA GLN A 474 73.42 46.24 15.92
C GLN A 474 74.01 45.83 14.57
N ALA A 475 75.33 45.78 14.42
CA ALA A 475 75.97 45.25 13.21
C ALA A 475 75.68 43.75 13.03
N GLN A 476 75.69 42.95 14.10
CA GLN A 476 75.25 41.55 14.07
C GLN A 476 73.76 41.43 13.73
N GLN A 477 72.93 42.36 14.20
CA GLN A 477 71.50 42.42 13.87
C GLN A 477 71.27 42.79 12.40
N GLU A 478 71.97 43.78 11.86
CA GLU A 478 71.88 44.22 10.45
C GLU A 478 72.42 43.17 9.47
N VAL A 479 73.50 42.45 9.83
CA VAL A 479 73.99 41.29 9.05
C VAL A 479 72.97 40.15 9.05
N GLY A 480 72.11 40.06 10.08
CA GLY A 480 70.96 39.15 10.10
C GLY A 480 69.75 39.61 9.25
N VAL A 481 69.62 40.90 8.93
CA VAL A 481 68.40 41.50 8.35
C VAL A 481 68.17 41.16 6.85
N GLN A 482 69.05 40.39 6.21
CA GLN A 482 68.77 39.79 4.90
C GLN A 482 68.11 38.39 4.97
N GLY A 483 67.72 37.91 6.16
CA GLY A 483 66.93 36.69 6.33
C GLY A 483 65.94 36.75 7.50
N LEU A 484 64.68 36.35 7.25
CA LEU A 484 63.60 36.16 8.24
C LEU A 484 62.94 37.43 8.79
N ASP A 485 62.36 38.24 7.91
CA ASP A 485 61.34 39.25 8.26
C ASP A 485 60.05 38.57 8.78
N GLY A 486 60.02 38.30 10.09
CA GLY A 486 58.88 37.66 10.75
C GLY A 486 58.88 37.72 12.28
N GLY A 487 60.02 37.94 12.94
CA GLY A 487 60.12 37.94 14.40
C GLY A 487 59.52 39.18 15.09
N LEU A 488 59.75 40.39 14.57
CA LEU A 488 59.48 41.64 15.31
C LEU A 488 57.98 41.97 15.46
N THR A 489 57.12 41.44 14.59
CA THR A 489 55.66 41.66 14.64
C THR A 489 55.01 40.98 15.86
N ILE A 490 55.58 39.87 16.34
CA ILE A 490 55.00 39.06 17.41
C ILE A 490 55.15 39.77 18.77
N GLY A 491 56.34 40.29 19.10
CA GLY A 491 56.60 40.94 20.38
C GLY A 491 55.71 42.17 20.64
N ARG A 492 55.55 43.04 19.63
CA ARG A 492 54.65 44.21 19.71
C ARG A 492 53.19 43.82 19.93
N ASN A 493 52.72 42.79 19.22
CA ASN A 493 51.34 42.33 19.35
C ASN A 493 51.05 41.68 20.72
N VAL A 494 51.98 40.87 21.25
CA VAL A 494 51.82 40.24 22.58
C VAL A 494 51.67 41.29 23.69
N GLN A 495 52.46 42.37 23.67
CA GLN A 495 52.35 43.40 24.70
C GLN A 495 51.02 44.19 24.62
N TYR A 496 50.53 44.47 23.40
CA TYR A 496 49.22 45.10 23.20
C TYR A 496 48.06 44.18 23.62
N LEU A 497 48.12 42.89 23.28
CA LEU A 497 47.16 41.86 23.70
C LEU A 497 47.16 41.64 25.22
N MET A 498 48.32 41.71 25.89
CA MET A 498 48.42 41.53 27.34
C MET A 498 47.84 42.73 28.11
N VAL A 499 48.06 43.97 27.63
CA VAL A 499 47.42 45.17 28.21
C VAL A 499 45.91 45.16 27.94
N SER A 500 45.49 44.84 26.71
CA SER A 500 44.06 44.70 26.35
C SER A 500 43.36 43.62 27.18
N SER A 501 44.01 42.47 27.41
CA SER A 501 43.48 41.40 28.27
C SER A 501 43.40 41.78 29.74
N ARG A 502 44.33 42.61 30.25
CA ARG A 502 44.25 43.16 31.62
C ARG A 502 43.12 44.18 31.76
N LEU A 503 42.96 45.09 30.80
CA LEU A 503 41.83 46.03 30.77
C LEU A 503 40.50 45.28 30.66
N GLY A 504 40.41 44.31 29.74
CA GLY A 504 39.23 43.47 29.54
C GLY A 504 38.85 42.65 30.78
N LYS A 505 39.84 42.07 31.50
CA LYS A 505 39.59 41.37 32.77
C LYS A 505 39.12 42.32 33.89
N ILE A 506 39.56 43.57 33.92
CA ILE A 506 39.06 44.59 34.86
C ILE A 506 37.63 45.01 34.49
N HIS A 507 37.37 45.32 33.21
CA HIS A 507 36.03 45.67 32.72
C HIS A 507 35.02 44.53 32.94
N LEU A 508 35.40 43.28 32.66
CA LEU A 508 34.53 42.12 32.89
C LEU A 508 34.27 41.89 34.39
N ARG A 509 35.26 42.15 35.26
CA ARG A 509 35.08 42.08 36.72
C ARG A 509 34.16 43.19 37.24
N GLU A 510 34.24 44.39 36.70
CA GLU A 510 33.33 45.50 37.05
C GLU A 510 31.90 45.28 36.50
N PHE A 511 31.78 44.76 35.28
CA PHE A 511 30.51 44.38 34.65
C PHE A 511 29.82 43.24 35.43
N LEU A 512 30.57 42.22 35.84
CA LEU A 512 30.06 41.13 36.69
C LEU A 512 29.62 41.67 38.05
N MET A 513 30.42 42.50 38.73
CA MET A 513 30.04 43.13 40.01
C MET A 513 28.74 43.94 39.91
N LYS A 514 28.54 44.69 38.82
CA LYS A 514 27.31 45.46 38.55
C LYS A 514 26.10 44.58 38.22
N ASN A 515 26.32 43.44 37.55
CA ASN A 515 25.23 42.51 37.22
C ASN A 515 24.85 41.59 38.40
N THR A 516 25.78 41.25 39.29
CA THR A 516 25.46 40.49 40.52
C THR A 516 24.54 41.27 41.48
N SER A 517 24.58 42.61 41.47
CA SER A 517 23.61 43.44 42.18
C SER A 517 22.20 43.49 41.56
N GLY A 518 21.99 42.90 40.37
CA GLY A 518 20.68 42.84 39.71
C GLY A 518 20.02 41.46 39.67
N ALA A 519 20.75 40.39 40.03
CA ALA A 519 20.38 39.01 39.69
C ALA A 519 20.17 38.08 40.92
N THR A 520 19.78 38.62 42.07
CA THR A 520 19.53 37.85 43.32
C THR A 520 18.05 37.84 43.74
N PHE A 521 17.16 37.70 42.76
CA PHE A 521 15.77 37.26 42.96
C PHE A 521 15.50 36.01 42.12
N GLN A 522 14.72 35.06 42.66
CA GLN A 522 14.27 33.83 41.98
C GLN A 522 15.33 32.75 41.66
N LEU A 523 16.18 32.42 42.63
CA LEU A 523 16.70 31.03 42.73
C LEU A 523 16.34 30.46 44.10
N GLN A 524 15.77 29.25 44.07
CA GLN A 524 15.32 28.50 45.23
C GLN A 524 16.42 27.50 45.58
N ALA A 525 16.97 27.58 46.80
CA ALA A 525 17.98 26.62 47.27
C ALA A 525 17.29 25.40 47.91
N ASP A 526 17.77 24.18 47.62
CA ASP A 526 17.14 22.94 48.08
C ASP A 526 17.87 22.25 49.26
N SER A 527 19.06 22.72 49.65
CA SER A 527 19.71 22.34 50.93
C SER A 527 19.25 23.24 52.08
N PRO A 528 19.20 22.77 53.35
CA PRO A 528 19.08 23.65 54.51
C PRO A 528 20.40 24.35 54.88
N GLU A 529 21.55 23.69 54.70
CA GLU A 529 22.87 24.23 55.11
C GLU A 529 23.24 25.46 54.27
N ASP A 530 23.04 25.39 52.94
CA ASP A 530 23.20 26.53 52.03
C ASP A 530 22.28 27.72 52.37
N LYS A 531 21.15 27.50 53.05
CA LYS A 531 20.22 28.58 53.44
C LYS A 531 20.73 29.35 54.64
N ASP A 532 21.34 28.67 55.61
CA ASP A 532 21.88 29.32 56.81
C ASP A 532 23.19 30.04 56.50
N GLU A 533 24.06 29.49 55.63
CA GLU A 533 25.21 30.23 55.10
C GLU A 533 24.78 31.44 54.26
N LEU A 534 23.79 31.29 53.37
CA LEU A 534 23.25 32.41 52.60
C LEU A 534 22.53 33.45 53.48
N ALA A 535 21.97 33.05 54.63
CA ALA A 535 21.40 33.97 55.61
C ALA A 535 22.50 34.76 56.34
N CYS A 536 23.55 34.09 56.82
CA CYS A 536 24.74 34.76 57.37
C CYS A 536 25.33 35.76 56.37
N LEU A 537 25.65 35.33 55.15
CA LEU A 537 26.23 36.18 54.10
C LEU A 537 25.30 37.35 53.70
N LYS A 538 23.96 37.18 53.76
CA LYS A 538 23.01 38.29 53.60
C LYS A 538 23.08 39.28 54.77
N THR A 539 23.12 38.80 56.01
CA THR A 539 23.25 39.71 57.17
C THR A 539 24.58 40.43 57.18
N GLU A 540 25.68 39.79 56.75
CA GLU A 540 26.98 40.43 56.58
C GLU A 540 26.97 41.46 55.44
N HIS A 541 26.33 41.15 54.31
CA HIS A 541 26.17 42.10 53.22
C HIS A 541 25.31 43.31 53.61
N GLU A 542 24.22 43.10 54.35
CA GLU A 542 23.41 44.18 54.91
C GLU A 542 24.16 45.00 55.96
N ASN A 543 25.00 44.36 56.78
CA ASN A 543 25.87 45.06 57.75
C ASN A 543 26.91 45.90 57.01
N ALA A 544 27.61 45.35 56.02
CA ALA A 544 28.58 46.08 55.20
C ALA A 544 27.94 47.22 54.39
N LEU A 545 26.70 47.07 53.92
CA LEU A 545 25.91 48.15 53.33
C LEU A 545 25.58 49.24 54.35
N ARG A 546 25.26 48.87 55.60
CA ARG A 546 24.99 49.81 56.70
C ARG A 546 26.26 50.56 57.11
N GLU A 547 27.40 49.88 57.15
CA GLU A 547 28.73 50.48 57.39
C GLU A 547 29.14 51.41 56.24
N LEU A 548 28.98 51.01 54.98
CA LEU A 548 29.20 51.90 53.83
C LEU A 548 28.27 53.12 53.85
N GLN A 549 27.01 52.96 54.25
CA GLN A 549 26.09 54.07 54.42
C GLN A 549 26.50 54.97 55.59
N ASN A 550 27.01 54.42 56.70
CA ASN A 550 27.57 55.19 57.81
C ASN A 550 28.82 55.96 57.38
N VAL A 551 29.80 55.31 56.74
CA VAL A 551 31.00 55.96 56.18
C VAL A 551 30.64 57.02 55.12
N LYS A 552 29.55 56.82 54.36
CA LYS A 552 29.01 57.81 53.42
C LYS A 552 28.34 59.00 54.14
N ASN A 553 27.68 58.77 55.27
CA ASN A 553 27.13 59.83 56.12
C ASN A 553 28.24 60.57 56.90
N GLU A 554 29.29 59.87 57.31
CA GLU A 554 30.49 60.45 57.93
C GLU A 554 31.29 61.26 56.92
N THR A 555 31.53 60.76 55.70
CA THR A 555 32.16 61.57 54.64
C THR A 555 31.27 62.74 54.20
N ALA A 556 29.93 62.59 54.19
CA ALA A 556 29.03 63.72 53.96
C ALA A 556 29.09 64.78 55.08
N THR A 557 29.12 64.37 56.35
CA THR A 557 29.23 65.32 57.48
C THR A 557 30.64 65.87 57.66
N LEU A 558 31.69 65.15 57.25
CA LEU A 558 33.05 65.67 57.13
C LEU A 558 33.17 66.67 55.97
N LYS A 559 32.50 66.41 54.84
CA LYS A 559 32.43 67.35 53.71
C LYS A 559 31.65 68.62 54.09
N GLN A 560 30.52 68.47 54.79
CA GLN A 560 29.77 69.58 55.37
C GLN A 560 30.59 70.35 56.44
N ARG A 561 31.42 69.66 57.25
CA ARG A 561 32.37 70.30 58.16
C ARG A 561 33.50 71.02 57.44
N LEU A 562 34.00 70.49 56.33
CA LEU A 562 34.98 71.17 55.46
C LEU A 562 34.36 72.41 54.82
N GLU A 563 33.12 72.36 54.35
CA GLU A 563 32.36 73.51 53.85
C GLU A 563 32.11 74.55 54.97
N GLN A 564 31.80 74.12 56.20
CA GLN A 564 31.72 74.96 57.41
C GLN A 564 33.07 75.51 57.91
N LEU A 565 34.20 74.96 57.44
CA LEU A 565 35.56 75.47 57.72
C LEU A 565 36.02 76.42 56.60
N LEU A 566 35.70 76.12 55.34
CA LEU A 566 35.98 76.96 54.17
C LEU A 566 35.12 78.23 54.11
N THR A 567 33.99 78.28 54.82
CA THR A 567 33.16 79.50 54.97
C THR A 567 33.57 80.38 56.15
N LYS A 568 34.45 79.92 57.06
CA LYS A 568 34.94 80.74 58.19
C LYS A 568 35.86 81.91 57.81
N PRO A 569 36.72 81.85 56.76
CA PRO A 569 37.47 83.02 56.31
C PRO A 569 36.56 84.18 55.91
N GLN A 570 35.52 83.89 55.10
CA GLN A 570 34.61 84.90 54.56
C GLN A 570 33.84 85.65 55.66
N GLN A 571 33.39 84.96 56.71
CA GLN A 571 32.69 85.59 57.84
C GLN A 571 33.58 86.49 58.74
N ILE A 572 34.90 86.45 58.60
CA ILE A 572 35.83 87.34 59.32
C ILE A 572 36.04 88.66 58.56
N GLU A 573 36.03 88.63 57.23
CA GLU A 573 36.19 89.84 56.40
C GLU A 573 34.88 90.64 56.26
N GLU A 574 33.73 90.00 56.09
CA GLU A 574 32.44 90.70 55.98
C GLU A 574 32.07 91.43 57.29
N LYS A 575 32.35 90.81 58.45
CA LYS A 575 32.11 91.41 59.77
C LYS A 575 32.99 92.62 60.11
N ARG A 576 33.92 93.02 59.24
CA ARG A 576 34.72 94.25 59.38
C ARG A 576 34.32 95.38 58.44
N LYS A 577 33.28 95.21 57.60
CA LYS A 577 32.95 96.18 56.53
C LYS A 577 31.58 96.87 56.59
N VAL A 578 30.69 96.53 57.54
CA VAL A 578 29.27 96.99 57.49
C VAL A 578 28.78 97.81 58.70
N GLU A 579 29.29 97.60 59.92
CA GLU A 579 28.88 98.37 61.11
C GLU A 579 30.08 99.11 61.74
N GLY A 580 30.12 100.44 61.62
CA GLY A 580 31.28 101.21 62.13
C GLY A 580 31.29 102.74 61.97
N GLU A 581 30.23 103.40 61.47
CA GLU A 581 30.22 104.87 61.45
C GLU A 581 30.09 105.48 62.86
N LYS A 582 31.11 106.20 63.34
CA LYS A 582 30.97 107.46 64.11
C LYS A 582 32.29 108.25 64.30
N LYS A 583 32.11 109.57 64.34
CA LYS A 583 33.09 110.68 64.55
C LYS A 583 33.62 110.70 66.02
N PRO A 584 34.60 111.55 66.45
CA PRO A 584 35.07 112.80 65.80
C PRO A 584 36.57 113.20 65.89
N ASN A 585 36.93 114.25 65.11
CA ASN A 585 38.12 115.13 65.21
C ASN A 585 39.50 114.45 64.94
N PHE A 586 40.56 115.08 64.42
CA PHE A 586 40.90 116.46 64.00
C PHE A 586 42.17 116.35 63.08
N ILE A 587 42.60 117.24 62.16
CA ILE A 587 42.22 118.61 61.73
C ILE A 587 42.23 118.66 60.17
N VAL A 588 41.78 119.78 59.58
CA VAL A 588 42.02 120.27 58.19
C VAL A 588 43.56 120.42 57.91
N THR A 589 44.11 120.42 56.69
CA THR A 589 43.81 121.27 55.50
C THR A 589 43.97 120.59 54.13
N GLN A 590 43.55 121.29 53.07
CA GLN A 590 43.55 120.92 51.65
C GLN A 590 43.99 122.15 50.82
N ARG A 591 44.48 121.93 49.58
CA ARG A 591 44.55 122.86 48.41
C ARG A 591 45.83 123.67 48.11
N GLU A 592 46.31 123.45 46.87
CA GLU A 592 46.46 124.38 45.72
C GLU A 592 47.32 125.67 45.81
N ALA A 593 47.86 126.04 44.63
CA ALA A 593 48.70 127.21 44.30
C ALA A 593 50.11 127.25 44.94
N GLY A 594 51.11 127.92 44.35
CA GLY A 594 51.18 128.63 43.06
C GLY A 594 51.75 130.04 43.21
N VAL A 595 52.61 130.49 42.26
CA VAL A 595 53.44 131.73 42.34
C VAL A 595 54.56 131.59 43.40
N GLY A 596 55.77 132.15 43.28
CA GLY A 596 56.42 132.89 42.17
C GLY A 596 57.35 133.99 42.72
N GLU A 597 58.26 134.50 41.89
CA GLU A 597 59.22 135.62 42.16
C GLU A 597 60.24 135.35 43.29
N GLU A 598 61.55 135.59 43.17
CA GLU A 598 62.33 136.75 42.67
C GLU A 598 62.53 137.86 43.72
N ILE A 599 63.78 137.95 44.24
CA ILE A 599 64.45 139.09 44.91
C ILE A 599 65.93 138.62 45.05
N VAL A 600 66.88 139.17 44.28
CA VAL A 600 67.57 140.47 44.44
C VAL A 600 68.60 140.48 45.58
N HIS A 601 69.83 140.12 45.21
CA HIS A 601 71.07 140.94 45.21
C HIS A 601 71.27 142.07 46.26
N VAL A 602 72.56 142.32 46.60
CA VAL A 602 73.07 143.37 47.52
C VAL A 602 72.73 143.04 48.99
N GLU A 603 73.53 143.30 50.03
CA GLU A 603 74.75 144.11 50.26
C GLU A 603 76.03 143.24 50.29
N GLY A 604 77.28 143.73 50.35
CA GLY A 604 77.80 145.00 50.87
C GLY A 604 78.07 144.91 52.38
N GLU A 605 79.11 145.50 52.99
CA GLU A 605 80.26 146.28 52.50
C GLU A 605 81.41 146.22 53.54
N ASN A 606 82.65 146.46 53.11
CA ASN A 606 83.77 147.07 53.90
C ASN A 606 84.20 146.36 55.21
N GLU A 607 85.32 146.67 55.89
CA GLU A 607 86.35 147.72 55.78
C GLU A 607 87.71 147.07 55.41
N GLU A 608 88.46 147.54 54.40
CA GLU A 608 89.35 148.73 54.36
C GLU A 608 90.67 148.54 55.16
N ARG A 609 91.85 148.57 54.49
CA ARG A 609 92.74 149.74 54.20
C ARG A 609 93.41 150.33 55.47
N CYS A 610 94.66 150.79 55.50
CA CYS A 610 95.71 151.08 54.49
C CYS A 610 96.98 150.25 54.81
N ASP A 611 97.93 149.97 53.91
CA ASP A 611 98.75 150.83 53.05
C ASP A 611 99.76 151.76 53.77
N GLU A 612 100.98 151.74 53.22
CA GLU A 612 102.14 152.65 53.32
C GLU A 612 103.37 152.29 54.18
N GLU A 613 104.52 152.32 53.51
CA GLU A 613 105.88 152.31 54.03
C GLU A 613 106.25 153.68 54.62
N ILE A 614 107.29 153.76 55.47
CA ILE A 614 108.24 154.88 55.40
C ILE A 614 109.57 154.51 56.06
N GLU A 615 110.67 154.89 55.40
CA GLU A 615 112.02 154.50 55.79
C GLU A 615 112.80 155.64 56.48
N SER A 616 113.63 155.26 57.45
CA SER A 616 114.96 155.86 57.75
C SER A 616 115.08 157.16 58.59
N LYS A 617 116.01 157.13 59.58
CA LYS A 617 117.18 158.05 59.78
C LYS A 617 117.52 158.42 61.25
N ARG A 618 118.66 157.86 61.68
CA ARG A 618 119.84 158.55 62.27
C ARG A 618 119.77 159.20 63.69
N ARG A 619 120.55 158.54 64.58
CA ARG A 619 121.80 159.05 65.21
C ARG A 619 121.69 160.12 66.31
N GLY A 620 122.23 159.77 67.49
CA GLY A 620 122.51 160.67 68.61
C GLY A 620 121.41 160.61 69.69
N GLU A 621 121.69 160.88 70.97
CA GLU A 621 122.95 161.22 71.64
C GLU A 621 123.00 160.52 73.02
N ALA A 622 124.13 160.60 73.73
CA ALA A 622 124.30 159.96 75.03
C ALA A 622 124.67 160.98 76.13
N GLU A 623 123.81 161.12 77.14
CA GLU A 623 124.08 161.46 78.56
C GLU A 623 122.71 161.62 79.26
N GLY A 624 122.50 161.09 80.48
CA GLY A 624 121.27 161.40 81.23
C GLY A 624 120.66 160.39 82.23
N GLY A 625 121.09 159.13 82.26
CA GLY A 625 120.80 158.20 83.38
C GLY A 625 119.44 157.44 83.42
N GLN A 626 119.49 156.27 84.04
CA GLN A 626 118.36 155.51 84.63
C GLN A 626 117.26 154.84 83.75
N ILE A 627 117.47 154.48 82.46
CA ILE A 627 116.47 153.68 81.69
C ILE A 627 117.10 152.53 80.86
N GLU A 628 117.72 151.53 81.50
CA GLU A 628 118.34 150.36 80.80
C GLU A 628 117.98 148.98 81.37
N LYS A 629 116.97 148.85 82.24
CA LYS A 629 116.50 147.53 82.73
C LYS A 629 115.17 147.07 82.15
N GLU A 630 114.25 147.99 81.87
CA GLU A 630 112.87 147.67 81.48
C GLU A 630 112.79 147.13 80.04
N ALA A 631 113.68 147.58 79.15
CA ALA A 631 113.72 147.18 77.74
C ALA A 631 114.09 145.70 77.48
N HIS A 632 114.51 144.94 78.49
CA HIS A 632 114.85 143.52 78.32
C HIS A 632 113.63 142.60 78.54
N GLU A 633 112.73 142.96 79.45
CA GLU A 633 111.60 142.11 79.86
C GLU A 633 110.45 142.09 78.84
N GLU A 634 110.21 143.19 78.11
CA GLU A 634 109.20 143.22 77.04
C GLU A 634 109.55 142.31 75.85
N ALA A 635 110.84 142.15 75.55
CA ALA A 635 111.32 141.35 74.42
C ALA A 635 111.02 139.85 74.59
N GLU A 636 111.14 139.31 75.81
CA GLU A 636 110.81 137.91 76.08
C GLU A 636 109.30 137.63 76.01
N GLN A 637 108.47 138.60 76.44
CA GLN A 637 107.02 138.46 76.41
C GLN A 637 106.47 138.37 74.98
N GLN A 638 106.99 139.19 74.05
CA GLN A 638 106.59 139.14 72.63
C GLN A 638 106.97 137.81 71.96
N ALA A 639 108.12 137.24 72.33
CA ALA A 639 108.56 135.95 71.80
C ALA A 639 107.62 134.79 72.18
N MET A 640 107.12 134.77 73.42
CA MET A 640 106.26 133.68 73.90
C MET A 640 104.88 133.66 73.21
N VAL A 641 104.27 134.83 72.99
CA VAL A 641 102.98 134.96 72.28
C VAL A 641 103.09 134.46 70.83
N ALA A 642 104.20 134.75 70.16
CA ALA A 642 104.44 134.28 68.79
C ALA A 642 104.60 132.75 68.69
N GLN A 643 104.99 132.07 69.77
CA GLN A 643 105.09 130.61 69.83
C GLN A 643 103.73 129.93 70.09
N ASP A 644 102.91 130.49 70.98
CA ASP A 644 101.57 129.98 71.31
C ASP A 644 100.56 130.14 70.16
N LEU A 645 100.67 131.19 69.34
CA LEU A 645 99.88 131.30 68.11
C LEU A 645 100.25 130.22 67.08
N ARG A 646 101.53 129.82 66.99
CA ARG A 646 102.00 128.77 66.06
C ARG A 646 101.53 127.38 66.47
N SER A 647 101.52 127.06 67.77
CA SER A 647 101.00 125.77 68.26
C SER A 647 99.50 125.64 68.00
N LYS A 648 98.71 126.69 68.28
CA LYS A 648 97.26 126.73 68.03
C LYS A 648 96.91 126.60 66.56
N LEU A 649 97.65 127.25 65.66
CA LEU A 649 97.45 127.09 64.21
C LEU A 649 97.75 125.65 63.77
N GLY A 650 98.85 125.05 64.26
CA GLY A 650 99.23 123.66 63.98
C GLY A 650 98.23 122.62 64.49
N GLU A 651 97.53 122.88 65.59
CA GLU A 651 96.40 122.06 66.03
C GLU A 651 95.19 122.17 65.10
N GLN A 652 94.86 123.37 64.62
CA GLN A 652 93.71 123.55 63.72
C GLN A 652 93.94 122.85 62.38
N SER A 653 95.14 122.95 61.79
CA SER A 653 95.47 122.20 60.56
C SER A 653 95.39 120.68 60.72
N LYS A 654 95.67 120.13 61.91
CA LYS A 654 95.45 118.71 62.21
C LYS A 654 93.95 118.36 62.33
N LYS A 655 93.14 119.26 62.90
CA LYS A 655 91.69 119.09 63.06
C LYS A 655 90.95 119.16 61.72
N THR A 656 91.35 120.06 60.81
CA THR A 656 90.79 120.13 59.44
C THR A 656 91.16 118.90 58.61
N TRP A 657 92.45 118.52 58.57
CA TRP A 657 92.90 117.33 57.85
C TRP A 657 92.23 116.04 58.36
N GLY A 658 92.06 115.91 59.68
CA GLY A 658 91.29 114.82 60.27
C GLY A 658 89.79 114.87 59.98
N ALA A 659 89.22 116.01 59.57
CA ALA A 659 87.84 116.09 59.08
C ALA A 659 87.76 115.72 57.58
N GLU A 660 88.70 116.20 56.76
CA GLU A 660 88.84 115.87 55.34
C GLU A 660 88.96 114.35 55.11
N GLN A 661 89.82 113.65 55.87
CA GLN A 661 89.92 112.19 55.79
C GLN A 661 88.60 111.47 56.10
N ARG A 662 87.81 111.99 57.06
CA ARG A 662 86.49 111.40 57.39
C ARG A 662 85.45 111.68 56.30
N LEU A 663 85.50 112.83 55.63
CA LEU A 663 84.66 113.09 54.46
C LEU A 663 84.97 112.11 53.33
N VAL A 664 86.25 111.86 53.00
CA VAL A 664 86.63 110.90 51.94
C VAL A 664 86.14 109.47 52.26
N VAL A 665 86.18 109.04 53.53
CA VAL A 665 85.62 107.74 53.94
C VAL A 665 84.09 107.72 53.77
N LEU A 666 83.38 108.75 54.24
CA LEU A 666 81.92 108.86 54.11
C LEU A 666 81.47 108.94 52.64
N GLU A 667 82.23 109.60 51.77
CA GLU A 667 81.99 109.61 50.32
C GLU A 667 82.16 108.22 49.71
N ALA A 668 83.21 107.48 50.09
CA ALA A 668 83.42 106.11 49.65
C ALA A 668 82.34 105.13 50.17
N GLU A 669 81.80 105.37 51.36
CA GLU A 669 80.65 104.64 51.91
C GLU A 669 79.35 104.98 51.17
N LEU A 670 79.07 106.27 50.92
CA LEU A 670 77.92 106.72 50.11
C LEU A 670 77.96 106.14 48.70
N GLN A 671 79.14 106.03 48.06
CA GLN A 671 79.27 105.40 46.74
C GLN A 671 79.08 103.88 46.78
N ARG A 672 79.50 103.19 47.86
CA ARG A 672 79.15 101.77 48.07
C ARG A 672 77.65 101.56 48.28
N LEU A 673 77.02 102.41 49.11
CA LEU A 673 75.58 102.35 49.39
C LEU A 673 74.74 102.65 48.15
N LYS A 674 75.16 103.58 47.27
CA LYS A 674 74.52 103.80 45.97
C LYS A 674 74.55 102.56 45.09
N LYS A 675 75.72 101.94 44.92
CA LYS A 675 75.86 100.70 44.13
C LYS A 675 75.08 99.52 44.71
N ALA A 676 74.96 99.44 46.04
CA ALA A 676 74.11 98.45 46.70
C ALA A 676 72.61 98.73 46.49
N ALA A 677 72.18 100.00 46.51
CA ALA A 677 70.80 100.38 46.20
C ALA A 677 70.44 100.16 44.72
N GLU A 678 71.39 100.41 43.81
CA GLU A 678 71.27 100.11 42.39
C GLU A 678 71.10 98.60 42.15
N SER A 679 71.98 97.76 42.70
CA SER A 679 71.89 96.30 42.53
C SER A 679 70.67 95.68 43.21
N LEU A 680 70.20 96.23 44.34
CA LEU A 680 68.90 95.86 44.93
C LEU A 680 67.72 96.31 44.06
N GLY A 681 67.82 97.45 43.37
CA GLY A 681 66.84 97.89 42.38
C GLY A 681 66.78 96.96 41.16
N ASP A 682 67.93 96.49 40.69
CA ASP A 682 68.05 95.53 39.59
C ASP A 682 67.50 94.16 40.00
N ALA A 683 67.86 93.64 41.18
CA ALA A 683 67.30 92.42 41.73
C ALA A 683 65.77 92.51 41.92
N ARG A 684 65.25 93.66 42.37
CA ARG A 684 63.81 93.90 42.50
C ARG A 684 63.11 93.84 41.14
N ARG A 685 63.66 94.45 40.09
CA ARG A 685 63.09 94.37 38.74
C ARG A 685 63.15 92.95 38.17
N GLN A 686 64.22 92.20 38.43
CA GLN A 686 64.32 90.80 38.02
C GLN A 686 63.26 89.92 38.73
N ILE A 687 62.97 90.19 40.01
CA ILE A 687 61.88 89.51 40.74
C ILE A 687 60.51 89.86 40.15
N GLU A 688 60.27 91.13 39.79
CA GLU A 688 59.01 91.54 39.13
C GLU A 688 58.82 90.86 37.76
N VAL A 689 59.90 90.71 36.97
CA VAL A 689 59.88 89.94 35.70
C VAL A 689 59.55 88.47 35.97
N LEU A 690 60.29 87.80 36.86
CA LEU A 690 60.07 86.38 37.19
C LEU A 690 58.66 86.13 37.78
N GLN A 691 58.09 87.09 38.51
CA GLN A 691 56.70 87.03 38.98
C GLN A 691 55.70 87.14 37.82
N SER A 692 55.95 88.00 36.84
CA SER A 692 55.09 88.12 35.65
C SER A 692 55.17 86.89 34.74
N GLU A 693 56.36 86.29 34.58
CA GLU A 693 56.58 85.02 33.86
C GLU A 693 55.92 83.85 34.61
N GLY A 694 56.02 83.82 35.94
CA GLY A 694 55.33 82.87 36.81
C GLY A 694 53.81 82.92 36.60
N LEU A 695 53.20 84.09 36.72
CA LEU A 695 51.76 84.28 36.51
C LEU A 695 51.32 83.88 35.09
N ALA A 696 52.09 84.25 34.05
CA ALA A 696 51.80 83.83 32.68
C ALA A 696 51.85 82.29 32.52
N SER A 697 52.80 81.62 33.18
CA SER A 697 52.88 80.15 33.18
C SER A 697 51.73 79.50 33.96
N GLU A 698 51.23 80.13 35.03
CA GLU A 698 50.05 79.67 35.76
C GLU A 698 48.77 79.81 34.94
N GLU A 699 48.61 80.92 34.19
CA GLU A 699 47.51 81.10 33.24
C GLU A 699 47.53 80.07 32.11
N GLU A 700 48.72 79.80 31.52
CA GLU A 700 48.88 78.77 30.50
C GLU A 700 48.59 77.37 31.06
N LEU A 701 49.08 77.04 32.25
CA LEU A 701 48.76 75.78 32.94
C LEU A 701 47.27 75.64 33.24
N CYS A 702 46.56 76.72 33.58
CA CYS A 702 45.11 76.68 33.78
C CYS A 702 44.36 76.46 32.46
N ARG A 703 44.80 77.12 31.37
CA ARG A 703 44.27 76.92 30.02
C ARG A 703 44.47 75.49 29.53
N LEU A 704 45.66 74.92 29.71
CA LEU A 704 45.99 73.55 29.31
C LEU A 704 45.21 72.51 30.14
N ARG A 705 44.98 72.75 31.45
CA ARG A 705 44.09 71.91 32.27
C ARG A 705 42.66 71.92 31.75
N SER A 706 42.10 73.10 31.46
CA SER A 706 40.75 73.25 30.90
C SER A 706 40.61 72.55 29.53
N GLN A 707 41.63 72.65 28.66
CA GLN A 707 41.66 71.91 27.39
C GLN A 707 41.76 70.39 27.59
N ALA A 708 42.59 69.92 28.53
CA ALA A 708 42.69 68.50 28.85
C ALA A 708 41.39 67.93 29.47
N GLU A 709 40.67 68.72 30.27
CA GLU A 709 39.35 68.39 30.80
C GLU A 709 38.29 68.34 29.69
N LEU A 710 38.25 69.34 28.80
CA LEU A 710 37.39 69.32 27.62
C LEU A 710 37.65 68.09 26.73
N HIS A 711 38.91 67.75 26.47
CA HIS A 711 39.25 66.56 25.70
C HIS A 711 38.88 65.25 26.42
N ARG A 712 39.06 65.15 27.74
CA ARG A 712 38.56 64.00 28.53
C ARG A 712 37.03 63.86 28.41
N MET A 713 36.29 64.96 28.52
CA MET A 713 34.83 64.97 28.33
C MET A 713 34.45 64.53 26.91
N GLN A 714 35.12 65.06 25.88
CA GLN A 714 34.93 64.65 24.49
C GLN A 714 35.19 63.15 24.29
N THR A 715 36.28 62.60 24.83
CA THR A 715 36.57 61.16 24.77
C THR A 715 35.48 60.33 25.46
N THR A 716 34.98 60.76 26.63
CA THR A 716 33.87 60.04 27.29
C THR A 716 32.57 60.07 26.48
N VAL A 717 32.24 61.21 25.86
CA VAL A 717 31.04 61.36 25.01
C VAL A 717 31.15 60.53 23.72
N ILE A 718 32.33 60.51 23.09
CA ILE A 718 32.61 59.65 21.94
C ILE A 718 32.45 58.18 22.32
N ALA A 719 33.05 57.74 23.44
CA ALA A 719 32.93 56.36 23.90
C ALA A 719 31.48 55.95 24.21
N THR A 720 30.65 56.84 24.76
CA THR A 720 29.21 56.55 24.94
C THR A 720 28.47 56.46 23.60
N LEU A 721 28.73 57.38 22.66
CA LEU A 721 28.09 57.37 21.33
C LEU A 721 28.53 56.18 20.47
N GLU A 722 29.77 55.72 20.60
CA GLU A 722 30.26 54.49 19.97
C GLU A 722 29.61 53.25 20.60
N GLY A 723 29.41 53.24 21.91
CA GLY A 723 28.66 52.20 22.62
C GLY A 723 27.19 52.13 22.18
N GLU A 724 26.51 53.27 22.13
CA GLU A 724 25.13 53.40 21.64
C GLU A 724 25.01 53.01 20.17
N ARG A 725 25.91 53.48 19.30
CA ARG A 725 25.96 53.05 17.89
C ARG A 725 26.14 51.53 17.79
N ALA A 726 27.07 50.95 18.55
CA ALA A 726 27.29 49.51 18.53
C ALA A 726 26.09 48.72 19.07
N ALA A 727 25.30 49.27 20.01
CA ALA A 727 24.02 48.67 20.42
C ALA A 727 23.00 48.72 19.27
N LEU A 728 22.78 49.91 18.69
CA LEU A 728 21.86 50.11 17.56
C LEU A 728 22.23 49.28 16.32
N GLU A 729 23.51 49.02 16.07
CA GLU A 729 23.95 48.14 14.98
C GLU A 729 23.63 46.66 15.26
N ARG A 730 23.74 46.20 16.51
CA ARG A 730 23.28 44.86 16.92
C ARG A 730 21.76 44.74 16.82
N ASP A 731 21.02 45.74 17.30
CA ASP A 731 19.56 45.76 17.25
C ASP A 731 19.05 45.77 15.80
N ARG A 732 19.67 46.57 14.92
CA ARG A 732 19.41 46.58 13.48
C ARG A 732 19.60 45.19 12.85
N ASP A 733 20.69 44.50 13.20
CA ASP A 733 21.02 43.21 12.58
C ASP A 733 20.21 42.05 13.19
N ALA A 734 19.80 42.15 14.46
CA ALA A 734 18.79 41.29 15.07
C ALA A 734 17.41 41.50 14.42
N LEU A 735 16.98 42.75 14.18
CA LEU A 735 15.73 43.07 13.48
C LEU A 735 15.75 42.59 12.02
N ARG A 736 16.90 42.66 11.33
CA ARG A 736 17.09 42.05 10.00
C ARG A 736 16.91 40.54 10.06
N SER A 737 17.60 39.87 11.00
CA SER A 737 17.47 38.42 11.20
C SER A 737 16.02 38.00 11.51
N ALA A 738 15.31 38.73 12.37
CA ALA A 738 13.90 38.51 12.65
C ALA A 738 13.01 38.76 11.42
N THR A 739 13.30 39.78 10.62
CA THR A 739 12.58 40.06 9.37
C THR A 739 12.78 38.95 8.34
N ASP A 740 13.98 38.41 8.21
CA ASP A 740 14.25 37.27 7.31
C ASP A 740 13.66 35.96 7.84
N ALA A 741 13.67 35.74 9.15
CA ALA A 741 12.92 34.65 9.77
C ALA A 741 11.42 34.74 9.43
N LEU A 742 10.80 35.92 9.61
CA LEU A 742 9.41 36.18 9.23
C LEU A 742 9.15 35.98 7.73
N ARG A 743 10.07 36.40 6.84
CA ARG A 743 9.97 36.12 5.39
C ARG A 743 10.02 34.62 5.09
N THR A 744 10.82 33.82 5.80
CA THR A 744 10.81 32.36 5.63
C THR A 744 9.58 31.70 6.24
N ALA A 745 9.00 32.27 7.31
CA ALA A 745 7.75 31.81 7.90
C ALA A 745 6.55 32.09 6.96
N HIS A 746 6.50 33.29 6.36
CA HIS A 746 5.48 33.65 5.37
C HIS A 746 5.51 32.70 4.17
N ARG A 747 6.68 32.46 3.55
CA ARG A 747 6.83 31.48 2.45
C ARG A 747 6.38 30.06 2.83
N LYS A 748 6.53 29.67 4.10
CA LYS A 748 6.01 28.40 4.62
C LYS A 748 4.49 28.43 4.80
N SER A 749 3.91 29.57 5.21
CA SER A 749 2.45 29.77 5.19
C SER A 749 1.90 29.62 3.78
N ASP A 750 2.47 30.33 2.80
CA ASP A 750 2.05 30.28 1.40
C ASP A 750 2.10 28.85 0.85
N GLN A 751 3.17 28.11 1.17
CA GLN A 751 3.33 26.70 0.79
C GLN A 751 2.30 25.78 1.47
N LEU A 752 1.98 26.03 2.75
CA LEU A 752 0.95 25.29 3.49
C LEU A 752 -0.47 25.63 3.01
N GLU A 753 -0.73 26.88 2.64
CA GLU A 753 -2.00 27.34 2.07
C GLU A 753 -2.23 26.73 0.69
N LEU A 754 -1.20 26.71 -0.18
CA LEU A 754 -1.22 25.98 -1.44
C LEU A 754 -1.49 24.49 -1.21
N SER A 755 -0.79 23.85 -0.27
CA SER A 755 -1.02 22.43 0.08
C SER A 755 -2.45 22.19 0.60
N CYS A 756 -3.01 23.11 1.38
CA CYS A 756 -4.40 23.04 1.84
C CYS A 756 -5.41 23.24 0.71
N GLN A 757 -5.10 24.07 -0.28
CA GLN A 757 -5.93 24.24 -1.49
C GLN A 757 -5.91 22.96 -2.34
N THR A 758 -4.74 22.34 -2.54
CA THR A 758 -4.62 21.04 -3.22
C THR A 758 -5.42 19.95 -2.50
N LEU A 759 -5.25 19.81 -1.19
CA LEU A 759 -5.99 18.82 -0.39
C LEU A 759 -7.51 19.05 -0.40
N ARG A 760 -7.98 20.31 -0.43
CA ARG A 760 -9.41 20.62 -0.61
C ARG A 760 -9.92 20.20 -2.00
N ALA A 761 -9.16 20.46 -3.06
CA ALA A 761 -9.53 20.04 -4.41
C ALA A 761 -9.54 18.51 -4.56
N GLU A 762 -8.62 17.80 -3.89
CA GLU A 762 -8.60 16.34 -3.82
C GLU A 762 -9.78 15.79 -3.00
N LEU A 763 -10.12 16.41 -1.87
CA LEU A 763 -11.29 16.06 -1.06
C LEU A 763 -12.60 16.26 -1.85
N GLU A 764 -12.74 17.37 -2.58
CA GLU A 764 -13.89 17.58 -3.48
C GLU A 764 -13.94 16.54 -4.61
N ARG A 765 -12.79 16.18 -5.20
CA ARG A 765 -12.71 15.14 -6.24
C ARG A 765 -13.12 13.77 -5.68
N GLN A 766 -12.67 13.42 -4.47
CA GLN A 766 -13.07 12.21 -3.77
C GLN A 766 -14.57 12.23 -3.42
N GLY A 767 -15.10 13.36 -2.91
CA GLY A 767 -16.52 13.53 -2.62
C GLY A 767 -17.40 13.30 -3.85
N ARG A 768 -17.06 13.93 -4.99
CA ARG A 768 -17.76 13.70 -6.27
C ARG A 768 -17.65 12.24 -6.74
N SER A 769 -16.49 11.60 -6.54
CA SER A 769 -16.28 10.19 -6.87
C SER A 769 -17.12 9.24 -5.99
N LEU A 770 -17.28 9.58 -4.70
CA LEU A 770 -18.13 8.86 -3.75
C LEU A 770 -19.61 9.07 -4.08
N GLU A 771 -20.03 10.28 -4.46
CA GLU A 771 -21.39 10.52 -4.97
C GLU A 771 -21.69 9.70 -6.23
N THR A 772 -20.76 9.60 -7.19
CA THR A 772 -20.96 8.74 -8.37
C THR A 772 -20.97 7.26 -8.02
N SER A 773 -20.14 6.82 -7.07
CA SER A 773 -20.15 5.43 -6.59
C SER A 773 -21.48 5.10 -5.90
N ARG A 774 -21.99 6.02 -5.08
CA ARG A 774 -23.25 5.85 -4.36
C ARG A 774 -24.45 5.86 -5.30
N ARG A 775 -24.49 6.74 -6.31
CA ARG A 775 -25.54 6.68 -7.35
C ARG A 775 -25.50 5.35 -8.10
N ARG A 776 -24.30 4.80 -8.36
CA ARG A 776 -24.17 3.48 -8.99
C ARG A 776 -24.58 2.33 -8.06
N GLU A 777 -24.42 2.49 -6.74
CA GLU A 777 -24.94 1.59 -5.72
C GLU A 777 -26.48 1.66 -5.65
N ASP A 778 -27.06 2.87 -5.58
CA ASP A 778 -28.52 3.10 -5.63
C ASP A 778 -29.14 2.52 -6.93
N GLU A 779 -28.47 2.67 -8.08
CA GLU A 779 -28.84 2.07 -9.37
C GLU A 779 -28.79 0.53 -9.33
N LEU A 780 -27.70 -0.07 -8.83
CA LEU A 780 -27.55 -1.53 -8.72
C LEU A 780 -28.55 -2.14 -7.72
N GLU A 781 -28.91 -1.44 -6.64
CA GLU A 781 -29.99 -1.88 -5.76
C GLU A 781 -31.37 -1.80 -6.44
N ALA A 782 -31.58 -0.86 -7.37
CA ALA A 782 -32.81 -0.79 -8.16
C ALA A 782 -32.88 -1.94 -9.17
N GLU A 783 -31.80 -2.17 -9.94
CA GLU A 783 -31.65 -3.34 -10.84
C GLU A 783 -31.90 -4.67 -10.08
N LEU A 784 -31.39 -4.80 -8.84
CA LEU A 784 -31.59 -5.98 -7.99
C LEU A 784 -33.05 -6.14 -7.51
N ARG A 785 -33.75 -5.04 -7.21
CA ARG A 785 -35.18 -5.06 -6.84
C ARG A 785 -36.06 -5.45 -8.02
N GLU A 786 -35.77 -4.95 -9.21
CA GLU A 786 -36.48 -5.31 -10.44
C GLU A 786 -36.27 -6.79 -10.77
N ALA A 787 -35.02 -7.26 -10.76
CA ALA A 787 -34.70 -8.69 -10.97
C ALA A 787 -35.36 -9.62 -9.92
N ALA A 788 -35.53 -9.17 -8.68
CA ALA A 788 -36.27 -9.92 -7.66
C ALA A 788 -37.77 -10.02 -7.98
N VAL A 789 -38.40 -8.93 -8.45
CA VAL A 789 -39.81 -8.94 -8.88
C VAL A 789 -40.01 -9.80 -10.13
N GLU A 790 -39.08 -9.77 -11.08
CA GLU A 790 -39.07 -10.67 -12.23
C GLU A 790 -38.95 -12.14 -11.79
N ALA A 791 -38.02 -12.46 -10.89
CA ALA A 791 -37.86 -13.81 -10.36
C ALA A 791 -39.11 -14.32 -9.62
N GLU A 792 -39.80 -13.47 -8.85
CA GLU A 792 -41.10 -13.83 -8.27
C GLU A 792 -42.17 -14.06 -9.34
N SER A 793 -42.19 -13.26 -10.42
CA SER A 793 -43.15 -13.42 -11.52
C SER A 793 -42.93 -14.76 -12.26
N LEU A 794 -41.68 -15.14 -12.48
CA LEU A 794 -41.28 -16.42 -13.08
C LEU A 794 -41.58 -17.60 -12.16
N ALA A 795 -41.40 -17.45 -10.84
CA ALA A 795 -41.81 -18.45 -9.86
C ALA A 795 -43.34 -18.67 -9.88
N ARG A 796 -44.14 -17.58 -9.90
CA ARG A 796 -45.61 -17.65 -10.04
C ARG A 796 -46.02 -18.32 -11.36
N ALA A 797 -45.35 -18.02 -12.46
CA ALA A 797 -45.62 -18.63 -13.76
C ALA A 797 -45.26 -20.13 -13.79
N ARG A 798 -44.13 -20.52 -13.18
CA ARG A 798 -43.74 -21.93 -12.97
C ARG A 798 -44.80 -22.67 -12.17
N ASP A 799 -45.28 -22.09 -11.07
CA ASP A 799 -46.25 -22.75 -10.19
C ASP A 799 -47.63 -22.89 -10.85
N GLN A 800 -48.04 -21.91 -11.67
CA GLN A 800 -49.20 -22.06 -12.56
C GLN A 800 -49.01 -23.16 -13.59
N ALA A 801 -47.84 -23.26 -14.23
CA ALA A 801 -47.53 -24.32 -15.19
C ALA A 801 -47.51 -25.72 -14.54
N LEU A 802 -47.01 -25.85 -13.31
CA LEU A 802 -47.05 -27.10 -12.55
C LEU A 802 -48.49 -27.53 -12.24
N MET A 803 -49.36 -26.59 -11.84
CA MET A 803 -50.78 -26.87 -11.62
C MET A 803 -51.49 -27.31 -12.92
N GLU A 804 -51.16 -26.70 -14.07
CA GLU A 804 -51.72 -27.09 -15.37
C GLU A 804 -51.18 -28.45 -15.85
N VAL A 805 -49.91 -28.78 -15.59
CA VAL A 805 -49.37 -30.14 -15.82
C VAL A 805 -50.13 -31.16 -14.99
N SER A 806 -50.34 -30.94 -13.68
CA SER A 806 -51.13 -31.85 -12.84
C SER A 806 -52.60 -31.97 -13.31
N ARG A 807 -53.18 -30.90 -13.87
CA ARG A 807 -54.53 -30.92 -14.48
C ARG A 807 -54.56 -31.82 -15.72
N LEU A 808 -53.58 -31.66 -16.62
CA LEU A 808 -53.43 -32.44 -17.85
C LEU A 808 -53.09 -33.91 -17.57
N GLU A 809 -52.37 -34.20 -16.48
CA GLU A 809 -52.11 -35.57 -16.04
C GLU A 809 -53.38 -36.28 -15.56
N GLN A 810 -54.24 -35.59 -14.80
CA GLN A 810 -55.57 -36.11 -14.44
C GLN A 810 -56.46 -36.33 -15.67
N GLU A 811 -56.48 -35.41 -16.63
CA GLU A 811 -57.22 -35.59 -17.89
C GLU A 811 -56.69 -36.78 -18.72
N LYS A 812 -55.37 -37.00 -18.73
CA LYS A 812 -54.70 -38.15 -19.35
C LYS A 812 -55.09 -39.46 -18.68
N GLU A 813 -55.10 -39.54 -17.34
CA GLU A 813 -55.54 -40.74 -16.60
C GLU A 813 -57.01 -41.07 -16.87
N LEU A 814 -57.89 -40.04 -16.86
CA LEU A 814 -59.30 -40.20 -17.22
C LEU A 814 -59.44 -40.72 -18.66
N CYS A 815 -58.73 -40.14 -19.63
CA CYS A 815 -58.71 -40.61 -21.02
C CYS A 815 -58.21 -42.06 -21.15
N GLN A 816 -57.17 -42.44 -20.39
CA GLN A 816 -56.65 -43.81 -20.38
C GLN A 816 -57.67 -44.81 -19.82
N SER A 817 -58.33 -44.48 -18.70
CA SER A 817 -59.36 -45.34 -18.11
C SER A 817 -60.58 -45.51 -19.04
N ALA A 818 -60.98 -44.45 -19.74
CA ALA A 818 -62.03 -44.50 -20.76
C ALA A 818 -61.62 -45.38 -21.95
N HIS A 819 -60.38 -45.25 -22.45
CA HIS A 819 -59.87 -46.10 -23.54
C HIS A 819 -59.77 -47.57 -23.11
N GLU A 820 -59.39 -47.85 -21.85
CA GLU A 820 -59.43 -49.21 -21.29
C GLU A 820 -60.85 -49.78 -21.24
N SER A 821 -61.83 -48.98 -20.82
CA SER A 821 -63.24 -49.37 -20.80
C SER A 821 -63.72 -49.74 -22.21
N LEU A 822 -63.46 -48.87 -23.19
CA LEU A 822 -63.77 -49.14 -24.61
C LEU A 822 -63.04 -50.38 -25.16
N ARG A 823 -61.81 -50.68 -24.70
CA ARG A 823 -61.10 -51.94 -25.01
C ARG A 823 -61.70 -53.16 -24.32
N LYS A 824 -62.36 -53.02 -23.18
CA LYS A 824 -63.06 -54.10 -22.47
C LYS A 824 -64.40 -54.38 -23.16
N GLU A 825 -65.16 -53.33 -23.49
CA GLU A 825 -66.38 -53.43 -24.30
C GLU A 825 -66.13 -53.99 -25.70
N GLY A 826 -65.09 -53.51 -26.41
CA GLY A 826 -64.73 -53.98 -27.75
C GLY A 826 -64.49 -55.49 -27.78
N ARG A 827 -63.68 -55.98 -26.83
CA ARG A 827 -63.45 -57.43 -26.64
C ARG A 827 -64.70 -58.21 -26.23
N GLN A 828 -65.73 -57.56 -25.67
CA GLN A 828 -67.02 -58.20 -25.45
C GLN A 828 -67.88 -58.24 -26.71
N ARG A 829 -67.97 -57.12 -27.45
CA ARG A 829 -68.66 -57.06 -28.76
C ARG A 829 -68.07 -58.06 -29.77
N GLU A 830 -66.76 -58.27 -29.75
CA GLU A 830 -66.08 -59.31 -30.54
C GLU A 830 -66.52 -60.73 -30.16
N ARG A 831 -66.63 -61.05 -28.85
CA ARG A 831 -67.12 -62.35 -28.37
C ARG A 831 -68.59 -62.59 -28.73
N GLU A 832 -69.41 -61.55 -28.64
CA GLU A 832 -70.83 -61.59 -29.01
C GLU A 832 -70.98 -61.75 -30.53
N ALA A 833 -70.21 -61.02 -31.34
CA ALA A 833 -70.16 -61.19 -32.79
C ALA A 833 -69.64 -62.57 -33.21
N ALA A 834 -68.67 -63.15 -32.49
CA ALA A 834 -68.19 -64.52 -32.74
C ALA A 834 -69.28 -65.57 -32.44
N ARG A 835 -70.02 -65.42 -31.33
CA ARG A 835 -71.19 -66.26 -31.02
C ARG A 835 -72.29 -66.14 -32.09
N LEU A 836 -72.61 -64.92 -32.51
CA LEU A 836 -73.62 -64.67 -33.54
C LEU A 836 -73.20 -65.22 -34.92
N ARG A 837 -71.91 -65.17 -35.27
CA ARG A 837 -71.36 -65.84 -36.46
C ARG A 837 -71.51 -67.36 -36.35
N GLN A 838 -71.08 -67.97 -35.25
CA GLN A 838 -71.23 -69.42 -35.03
C GLN A 838 -72.70 -69.87 -35.08
N GLN A 839 -73.62 -69.07 -34.54
CA GLN A 839 -75.06 -69.31 -34.68
C GLN A 839 -75.51 -69.19 -36.15
N LEU A 840 -75.14 -68.12 -36.85
CA LEU A 840 -75.47 -67.92 -38.27
C LEU A 840 -74.95 -69.09 -39.13
N ASP A 841 -73.70 -69.50 -38.96
CA ASP A 841 -73.08 -70.63 -39.66
C ASP A 841 -73.87 -71.92 -39.39
N SER A 842 -74.22 -72.20 -38.13
CA SER A 842 -75.03 -73.38 -37.78
C SER A 842 -76.44 -73.35 -38.39
N THR A 843 -77.09 -72.18 -38.45
CA THR A 843 -78.39 -72.03 -39.12
C THR A 843 -78.27 -72.11 -40.64
N THR A 844 -77.14 -71.67 -41.21
CA THR A 844 -76.87 -71.74 -42.65
C THR A 844 -76.67 -73.20 -43.05
N LEU A 845 -75.88 -73.98 -42.32
CA LEU A 845 -75.73 -75.42 -42.53
C LEU A 845 -77.07 -76.18 -42.37
N ALA A 846 -77.90 -75.81 -41.39
CA ALA A 846 -79.23 -76.39 -41.23
C ALA A 846 -80.19 -76.04 -42.40
N LEU A 847 -80.13 -74.79 -42.89
CA LEU A 847 -80.88 -74.35 -44.08
C LEU A 847 -80.35 -75.01 -45.36
N GLU A 848 -79.04 -75.20 -45.51
CA GLU A 848 -78.44 -75.92 -46.63
C GLU A 848 -78.88 -77.39 -46.66
N HIS A 849 -78.84 -78.08 -45.52
CA HIS A 849 -79.35 -79.45 -45.39
C HIS A 849 -80.86 -79.52 -45.70
N SER A 850 -81.65 -78.54 -45.24
CA SER A 850 -83.07 -78.43 -45.57
C SER A 850 -83.31 -78.19 -47.08
N ASN A 851 -82.50 -77.33 -47.71
CA ASN A 851 -82.54 -77.08 -49.16
C ASN A 851 -82.08 -78.29 -49.98
N GLN A 852 -81.08 -79.05 -49.53
CA GLN A 852 -80.67 -80.32 -50.14
C GLN A 852 -81.81 -81.34 -50.08
N ARG A 853 -82.48 -81.47 -48.93
CA ARG A 853 -83.66 -82.32 -48.75
C ARG A 853 -84.84 -81.87 -49.65
N ALA A 854 -85.09 -80.56 -49.76
CA ALA A 854 -86.10 -80.03 -50.66
C ALA A 854 -85.79 -80.36 -52.13
N ARG A 855 -84.55 -80.15 -52.58
CA ARG A 855 -84.09 -80.51 -53.95
C ARG A 855 -84.20 -82.00 -54.24
N ALA A 856 -83.99 -82.87 -53.24
CA ALA A 856 -84.19 -84.31 -53.37
C ALA A 856 -85.68 -84.65 -53.55
N LEU A 857 -86.57 -84.07 -52.74
CA LEU A 857 -88.02 -84.22 -52.87
C LEU A 857 -88.55 -83.65 -54.20
N ASP A 858 -88.00 -82.54 -54.69
CA ASP A 858 -88.31 -81.99 -56.03
C ASP A 858 -87.86 -82.92 -57.17
N ALA A 859 -86.81 -83.72 -56.96
CA ALA A 859 -86.35 -84.71 -57.92
C ALA A 859 -87.21 -85.97 -57.89
N GLU A 860 -87.65 -86.41 -56.70
CA GLU A 860 -88.63 -87.49 -56.54
C GLU A 860 -90.00 -87.10 -57.12
N HIS A 861 -90.50 -85.90 -56.82
CA HIS A 861 -91.74 -85.38 -57.38
C HIS A 861 -91.67 -85.29 -58.91
N ARG A 862 -90.53 -84.87 -59.48
CA ARG A 862 -90.32 -84.91 -60.94
C ARG A 862 -90.32 -86.33 -61.51
N ARG A 863 -89.71 -87.32 -60.85
CA ARG A 863 -89.79 -88.73 -61.25
C ARG A 863 -91.22 -89.26 -61.21
N VAL A 864 -91.96 -89.00 -60.14
CA VAL A 864 -93.37 -89.40 -60.00
C VAL A 864 -94.25 -88.70 -61.04
N HIS A 865 -94.02 -87.43 -61.32
CA HIS A 865 -94.73 -86.71 -62.38
C HIS A 865 -94.39 -87.25 -63.78
N GLN A 866 -93.15 -87.70 -64.00
CA GLN A 866 -92.75 -88.36 -65.25
C GLN A 866 -93.44 -89.72 -65.42
N GLN A 867 -93.44 -90.56 -64.37
CA GLN A 867 -94.19 -91.82 -64.33
C GLN A 867 -95.70 -91.60 -64.53
N LEU A 868 -96.25 -90.49 -64.03
CA LEU A 868 -97.65 -90.11 -64.26
C LEU A 868 -97.92 -89.69 -65.70
N SER A 869 -96.98 -89.03 -66.40
CA SER A 869 -97.11 -88.80 -67.85
C SER A 869 -96.97 -90.09 -68.65
N GLU A 870 -96.03 -90.97 -68.31
CA GLU A 870 -95.87 -92.29 -68.94
C GLU A 870 -97.15 -93.13 -68.77
N SER A 871 -97.73 -93.14 -67.57
CA SER A 871 -99.03 -93.78 -67.30
C SER A 871 -100.19 -93.15 -68.08
N LYS A 872 -100.20 -91.82 -68.28
CA LYS A 872 -101.21 -91.15 -69.10
C LYS A 872 -101.06 -91.49 -70.58
N GLU A 873 -99.83 -91.56 -71.10
CA GLU A 873 -99.57 -92.03 -72.48
C GLU A 873 -99.98 -93.49 -72.69
N LEU A 874 -99.77 -94.35 -71.69
CA LEU A 874 -100.27 -95.73 -71.74
C LEU A 874 -101.80 -95.75 -71.73
N CYS A 875 -102.47 -94.89 -70.96
CA CYS A 875 -103.92 -94.75 -71.00
C CYS A 875 -104.44 -94.22 -72.34
N THR A 876 -103.78 -93.25 -73.00
CA THR A 876 -104.21 -92.79 -74.33
C THR A 876 -103.97 -93.87 -75.40
N ARG A 877 -102.85 -94.60 -75.34
CA ARG A 877 -102.61 -95.76 -76.22
C ARG A 877 -103.66 -96.86 -76.04
N LEU A 878 -104.13 -97.10 -74.80
CA LEU A 878 -105.25 -98.01 -74.55
C LEU A 878 -106.55 -97.48 -75.14
N GLN A 879 -106.88 -96.19 -74.98
CA GLN A 879 -108.06 -95.58 -75.61
C GLN A 879 -108.02 -95.59 -77.14
N ASP A 880 -106.84 -95.49 -77.74
CA ASP A 880 -106.69 -95.58 -79.20
C ASP A 880 -106.83 -97.03 -79.69
N LEU A 881 -106.34 -98.02 -78.93
CA LEU A 881 -106.63 -99.44 -79.17
C LEU A 881 -108.13 -99.76 -78.99
N GLU A 882 -108.83 -99.19 -78.00
CA GLU A 882 -110.28 -99.33 -77.82
C GLU A 882 -111.05 -98.77 -79.02
N LYS A 883 -110.60 -97.65 -79.63
CA LYS A 883 -111.15 -97.13 -80.89
C LYS A 883 -110.89 -98.07 -82.05
N GLU A 884 -109.70 -98.66 -82.17
CA GLU A 884 -109.41 -99.68 -83.19
C GLU A 884 -110.28 -100.94 -83.04
N PHE A 885 -110.53 -101.41 -81.82
CA PHE A 885 -111.46 -102.53 -81.60
C PHE A 885 -112.90 -102.14 -81.94
N SER A 886 -113.31 -100.91 -81.64
CA SER A 886 -114.65 -100.40 -81.98
C SER A 886 -114.87 -100.31 -83.50
N THR A 887 -113.90 -99.83 -84.27
CA THR A 887 -114.02 -99.74 -85.75
C THR A 887 -113.93 -101.10 -86.44
N ARG A 888 -113.17 -102.05 -85.87
CA ARG A 888 -113.18 -103.45 -86.32
C ARG A 888 -114.53 -104.13 -86.06
N LEU A 889 -115.20 -103.81 -84.94
CA LEU A 889 -116.55 -104.28 -84.64
C LEU A 889 -117.57 -103.78 -85.68
N THR A 890 -117.63 -102.48 -85.95
CA THR A 890 -118.58 -101.93 -86.93
C THR A 890 -118.35 -102.50 -88.33
N SER A 891 -117.09 -102.66 -88.75
CA SER A 891 -116.74 -103.28 -90.05
C SER A 891 -117.22 -104.74 -90.17
N MET A 892 -117.17 -105.51 -89.08
CA MET A 892 -117.68 -106.90 -89.06
C MET A 892 -119.23 -106.95 -89.04
N GLU A 893 -119.88 -105.90 -88.55
CA GLU A 893 -121.34 -105.77 -88.50
C GLU A 893 -121.92 -105.45 -89.90
N GLU A 894 -121.28 -104.55 -90.64
CA GLU A 894 -121.60 -104.24 -92.05
C GLU A 894 -121.47 -105.49 -92.94
N GLY A 895 -120.40 -106.27 -92.76
CA GLY A 895 -120.16 -107.52 -93.50
C GLY A 895 -121.22 -108.61 -93.27
N LYS A 896 -121.99 -108.56 -92.16
CA LYS A 896 -123.13 -109.46 -91.95
C LYS A 896 -124.37 -109.08 -92.74
N GLN A 897 -124.60 -107.78 -92.96
CA GLN A 897 -125.85 -107.32 -93.58
C GLN A 897 -125.90 -107.66 -95.08
N GLN A 898 -124.76 -107.59 -95.78
CA GLN A 898 -124.68 -107.88 -97.23
C GLN A 898 -124.97 -109.35 -97.59
N LEU A 899 -124.68 -110.30 -96.69
CA LEU A 899 -124.98 -111.73 -96.91
C LEU A 899 -126.48 -112.03 -96.83
N GLN A 900 -127.27 -111.25 -96.10
CA GLN A 900 -128.67 -111.57 -95.79
C GLN A 900 -129.66 -111.17 -96.90
N GLU A 901 -129.27 -110.27 -97.82
CA GLU A 901 -130.11 -109.89 -98.97
C GLU A 901 -130.03 -110.89 -100.14
N GLN A 902 -128.89 -111.61 -100.28
CA GLN A 902 -128.65 -112.49 -101.42
C GLN A 902 -129.55 -113.75 -101.41
N ASP A 903 -129.78 -114.35 -100.23
CA ASP A 903 -130.61 -115.55 -100.09
C ASP A 903 -132.12 -115.27 -100.28
N LEU A 904 -132.59 -114.08 -99.89
CA LEU A 904 -133.98 -113.66 -100.08
C LEU A 904 -134.37 -113.46 -101.56
N SER A 905 -133.39 -113.26 -102.44
CA SER A 905 -133.60 -113.23 -103.89
C SER A 905 -133.78 -114.65 -104.46
N ASN A 906 -132.92 -115.58 -104.04
CA ASN A 906 -132.88 -116.96 -104.56
C ASN A 906 -134.13 -117.79 -104.23
N GLU A 907 -134.80 -117.54 -103.10
CA GLU A 907 -136.08 -118.22 -102.78
C GLU A 907 -137.27 -117.66 -103.56
N ARG A 908 -137.29 -116.35 -103.87
CA ARG A 908 -138.38 -115.75 -104.67
C ARG A 908 -138.48 -116.34 -106.07
N GLU A 909 -137.34 -116.65 -106.70
CA GLU A 909 -137.32 -117.25 -108.04
C GLU A 909 -137.75 -118.74 -108.06
N LYS A 910 -137.56 -119.47 -106.94
CA LYS A 910 -138.09 -120.84 -106.78
C LYS A 910 -139.59 -120.84 -106.56
N SER A 911 -140.10 -119.93 -105.71
CA SER A 911 -141.52 -119.84 -105.39
C SER A 911 -142.40 -119.57 -106.62
N LEU A 912 -141.92 -118.81 -107.61
CA LEU A 912 -142.67 -118.58 -108.86
C LEU A 912 -142.78 -119.85 -109.73
N LYS A 913 -141.75 -120.71 -109.73
CA LYS A 913 -141.69 -121.93 -110.57
C LYS A 913 -142.61 -123.02 -110.03
N LEU A 914 -142.76 -123.13 -108.70
CA LEU A 914 -143.74 -124.01 -108.06
C LEU A 914 -145.19 -123.56 -108.30
N SER A 915 -145.45 -122.25 -108.41
CA SER A 915 -146.81 -121.72 -108.57
C SER A 915 -147.48 -122.15 -109.89
N THR A 916 -146.73 -122.15 -111.00
CA THR A 916 -147.26 -122.53 -112.32
C THR A 916 -147.47 -124.04 -112.47
N GLU A 917 -146.71 -124.84 -111.73
CA GLU A 917 -146.85 -126.30 -111.71
C GLU A 917 -148.12 -126.74 -110.94
N VAL A 918 -148.49 -126.01 -109.88
CA VAL A 918 -149.74 -126.20 -109.12
C VAL A 918 -150.99 -125.93 -109.98
N GLU A 919 -151.02 -124.85 -110.78
CA GLU A 919 -152.17 -124.56 -111.64
C GLU A 919 -152.41 -125.65 -112.70
N CYS A 920 -151.34 -126.25 -113.24
CA CYS A 920 -151.41 -127.37 -114.19
C CYS A 920 -152.00 -128.65 -113.57
N LEU A 921 -151.79 -128.86 -112.25
CA LEU A 921 -152.40 -129.97 -111.51
C LEU A 921 -153.86 -129.71 -111.15
N CYS A 922 -154.21 -128.48 -110.77
CA CYS A 922 -155.60 -128.09 -110.48
C CYS A 922 -156.57 -128.34 -111.65
N GLN A 923 -156.16 -128.04 -112.89
CA GLN A 923 -156.98 -128.30 -114.08
C GLN A 923 -157.19 -129.79 -114.39
N LYS A 924 -156.30 -130.68 -113.92
CA LYS A 924 -156.47 -132.15 -114.02
C LYS A 924 -157.40 -132.66 -112.93
N LEU A 925 -157.29 -132.13 -111.72
CA LEU A 925 -158.13 -132.48 -110.56
C LEU A 925 -159.62 -132.16 -110.81
N GLN A 926 -159.93 -131.02 -111.44
CA GLN A 926 -161.30 -130.64 -111.80
C GLN A 926 -161.98 -131.59 -112.80
N LYS A 927 -161.22 -132.35 -113.61
CA LYS A 927 -161.79 -133.38 -114.50
C LYS A 927 -162.12 -134.67 -113.74
N ALA A 928 -161.28 -135.07 -112.80
CA ALA A 928 -161.51 -136.28 -111.98
C ALA A 928 -162.68 -136.13 -110.98
N ASP A 929 -162.85 -134.94 -110.39
CA ASP A 929 -163.93 -134.67 -109.42
C ASP A 929 -165.35 -134.72 -110.05
N ALA A 930 -165.46 -134.51 -111.37
CA ALA A 930 -166.72 -134.67 -112.10
C ALA A 930 -167.15 -136.15 -112.22
N GLU A 931 -166.20 -137.08 -112.32
CA GLU A 931 -166.46 -138.52 -112.48
C GLU A 931 -166.67 -139.22 -111.12
N LEU A 932 -166.24 -138.61 -110.02
CA LEU A 932 -166.43 -139.10 -108.64
C LEU A 932 -167.82 -138.79 -108.05
N LYS A 933 -168.51 -137.77 -108.57
CA LYS A 933 -169.84 -137.34 -108.09
C LYS A 933 -171.01 -138.15 -108.67
N THR A 934 -170.80 -138.85 -109.78
CA THR A 934 -171.80 -139.77 -110.36
C THR A 934 -171.80 -141.15 -109.69
N THR A 935 -170.72 -141.52 -109.00
CA THR A 935 -170.47 -142.87 -108.47
C THR A 935 -170.68 -143.00 -106.95
N THR A 936 -170.72 -141.89 -106.21
CA THR A 936 -170.95 -141.88 -104.76
C THR A 936 -172.43 -141.87 -104.35
N GLY A 937 -173.32 -141.32 -105.19
CA GLY A 937 -174.76 -141.24 -104.90
C GLY A 937 -175.48 -142.60 -104.84
N SER A 938 -174.97 -143.62 -105.55
CA SER A 938 -175.52 -144.98 -105.59
C SER A 938 -175.18 -145.81 -104.35
N LEU A 939 -174.10 -145.48 -103.63
CA LEU A 939 -173.61 -146.28 -102.51
C LEU A 939 -174.42 -146.05 -101.22
N SER A 940 -174.79 -144.80 -100.94
CA SER A 940 -175.49 -144.41 -99.70
C SER A 940 -176.86 -145.11 -99.52
N GLN A 941 -177.58 -145.38 -100.61
CA GLN A 941 -178.87 -146.11 -100.58
C GLN A 941 -178.75 -147.58 -100.14
N SER A 942 -177.54 -148.15 -100.09
CA SER A 942 -177.33 -149.56 -99.72
C SER A 942 -177.20 -149.80 -98.21
N GLN A 943 -176.76 -148.79 -97.44
CA GLN A 943 -176.18 -149.04 -96.11
C GLN A 943 -177.20 -149.02 -94.97
N GLU A 944 -178.20 -148.13 -94.99
CA GLU A 944 -179.25 -148.07 -93.95
C GLU A 944 -180.25 -149.24 -94.02
N ARG A 945 -180.32 -149.94 -95.16
CA ARG A 945 -181.25 -151.07 -95.40
C ARG A 945 -180.85 -152.39 -94.72
N ILE A 946 -179.67 -152.45 -94.07
CA ILE A 946 -179.10 -153.72 -93.59
C ILE A 946 -179.13 -153.86 -92.06
N GLU A 947 -178.76 -152.84 -91.27
CA GLU A 947 -178.86 -152.95 -89.80
C GLU A 947 -180.30 -152.78 -89.25
N SER A 948 -181.21 -152.23 -90.06
CA SER A 948 -182.65 -152.29 -89.80
C SER A 948 -183.22 -153.72 -89.72
N LEU A 949 -182.46 -154.73 -90.14
CA LEU A 949 -182.84 -156.14 -90.16
C LEU A 949 -182.13 -157.05 -89.13
N CYS A 950 -181.14 -156.56 -88.37
CA CYS A 950 -180.30 -157.38 -87.48
C CYS A 950 -180.03 -156.76 -86.10
N GLN A 951 -180.79 -156.97 -85.04
CA GLN A 951 -182.02 -157.71 -84.77
C GLN A 951 -182.31 -157.42 -83.28
N SER A 952 -183.51 -157.04 -82.85
CA SER A 952 -184.72 -157.87 -82.88
C SER A 952 -184.60 -159.31 -82.31
N LEU A 953 -183.47 -159.71 -81.71
CA LEU A 953 -183.30 -161.02 -81.04
C LEU A 953 -182.59 -160.95 -79.67
N LYS A 954 -182.63 -159.80 -78.99
CA LYS A 954 -182.15 -159.66 -77.59
C LYS A 954 -182.85 -158.58 -76.75
N LYS A 955 -184.09 -158.12 -76.96
CA LYS A 955 -185.38 -158.81 -77.15
C LYS A 955 -185.58 -160.07 -76.29
N LYS A 956 -186.64 -160.07 -75.48
CA LYS A 956 -187.40 -161.24 -75.00
C LYS A 956 -186.88 -162.14 -73.86
N LYS A 957 -185.82 -161.81 -73.10
CA LYS A 957 -185.52 -162.47 -71.81
C LYS A 957 -184.89 -161.50 -70.80
N LEU A 958 -185.44 -161.46 -69.58
CA LEU A 958 -185.07 -160.58 -68.45
C LEU A 958 -185.14 -159.06 -68.76
N GLN A 959 -186.28 -158.36 -68.72
CA GLN A 959 -187.70 -158.73 -68.63
C GLN A 959 -188.06 -159.90 -67.69
N ASN A 960 -187.95 -159.67 -66.38
CA ASN A 960 -188.87 -160.19 -65.35
C ASN A 960 -188.59 -159.54 -63.98
N ASP A 961 -187.31 -159.45 -63.59
CA ASP A 961 -186.88 -158.99 -62.26
C ASP A 961 -186.27 -157.57 -62.32
N THR A 962 -186.66 -156.58 -61.51
CA THR A 962 -187.95 -156.34 -60.84
C THR A 962 -188.29 -154.85 -61.07
N GLU A 963 -189.52 -154.37 -61.26
CA GLU A 963 -190.85 -154.76 -60.76
C GLU A 963 -191.16 -154.34 -59.31
N ILE A 964 -190.31 -153.50 -58.69
CA ILE A 964 -190.76 -152.50 -57.70
C ILE A 964 -190.39 -151.11 -58.25
N LYS A 965 -191.33 -150.43 -58.92
CA LYS A 965 -192.41 -149.62 -58.35
C LYS A 965 -191.80 -148.39 -57.66
N SER A 966 -191.64 -147.24 -58.33
CA SER A 966 -192.60 -146.54 -59.20
C SER A 966 -193.92 -146.17 -58.47
N ARG A 967 -193.77 -145.65 -57.25
CA ARG A 967 -194.74 -144.88 -56.45
C ARG A 967 -193.93 -143.78 -55.77
N LYS A 968 -194.15 -142.48 -55.96
CA LYS A 968 -195.27 -141.67 -56.52
C LYS A 968 -194.67 -140.47 -57.30
N SER A 969 -195.36 -139.74 -58.17
CA SER A 969 -196.51 -140.02 -59.06
C SER A 969 -196.49 -138.87 -60.09
N LYS A 970 -196.62 -139.02 -61.41
CA LYS A 970 -197.74 -139.58 -62.21
C LYS A 970 -199.09 -138.86 -61.95
N ARG A 971 -199.68 -138.33 -63.03
CA ARG A 971 -201.02 -137.68 -63.13
C ARG A 971 -201.09 -136.31 -62.43
N ALA A 972 -201.84 -135.33 -62.92
CA ALA A 972 -202.66 -135.25 -64.15
C ALA A 972 -202.25 -133.97 -64.94
N GLY A 973 -202.60 -133.75 -66.21
CA GLY A 973 -203.60 -134.43 -67.04
C GLY A 973 -204.93 -133.68 -67.08
N GLU A 974 -205.44 -133.47 -68.28
CA GLU A 974 -206.76 -132.93 -68.63
C GLU A 974 -207.09 -131.45 -68.30
N LYS A 975 -207.23 -130.69 -69.40
CA LYS A 975 -208.32 -129.72 -69.66
C LYS A 975 -208.60 -128.63 -68.61
N LYS A 976 -208.06 -127.43 -68.89
CA LYS A 976 -208.69 -126.64 -69.95
C LYS A 976 -207.72 -126.46 -71.10
#